data_AF-A0A654G9X2-F1
#
_entry.id   AF-A0A654G9X2-F1
#
_cell.length_a   1.000
_cell.length_b   1.000
_cell.length_c   1.000
_cell.angle_alpha   90.00
_cell.angle_beta   90.00
_cell.angle_gamma   90.00
#
_symmetry.space_group_name_H-M   'P 1'
#
loop_
_entity.id
_entity.type
_entity.pdbx_description
1 polymer ?
#
loop_
_entity_poly.entity_id
_entity_poly.type
_entity_poly.pdbx_seq_one_letter_code
_entity_poly.pdbx_strand_id
1 'polypeptide(L)'
;MEVLSTSSPLTLHSHRLLSASSSSSHVTSIAASSLSSFASSYLGISLSNRTIHRFSTTPTNLRRFPQRKRKKFTPISAVFERFTERAIRAIIFSQKEAKSLGKDMVYTQHLLLGLIAEDRDPQGFLGSGITIDKAREAVWSIWDEANSDSKQEEASSTSYSKSTDMPFSISTKRVFEAAVEYSRTMDCQYIAPEHIAVGLFTVDDGSAGRVLKRLGANMNLLTAAALTRLKGEIAKDGREPSSSSKGSFESPPSGRIAGSGPGGKKAKNVLEQFCVDLTARASEGLIDPVIGREKEVQRVIQILCRRTKNNPILLGEAGVGKTAIAEGLAISIAEASAPGFLLTKRIMSLDIGLLMAGAKERGELEARVTALISEVKKSGKVILFIDEVHTLIGSGTVGRGNKGSGLDIANLLKPSLGRGELQCIASTTLDEFRSQFEKDKALARRFQPVLINEPSEEDAVKILLGLREKYEAHHNCKYTMEAIDAAVYLSSRYIADRFLPDKAIDLIDEAGSRARIEAFRKKKEDAICILSKPPNDYWQEIKTVQAMHEVVLSSRQKQDDGDAISDESGELVEESSLPPAAGDDEPILVGPDDIAAVASVWSGIPVQQITADERMLLMSLEDQLRGRVVGQDEAVAAISRAVKRSRVGLKDPDRPIAAMLFCGPTGVGKTELTKALAANYFGSEESMLRLDMSEYMERHTVSKLIGSPPGYVGFEEGGMLTEAIRRRPFTVVLFDEIEKAHPDIFNILLQLFEDGHLTDSQGRRVSFKNALIIMTSNVGSSAIAKGRHGSIGFILDDDEEAASYTGMKALVVEELKNYFRPELLNRIDEIVIFRQLEKAQMMEILNLMLQDLKSRLVALGVGLEVSEPVKELICKQGYDPAYGARPLRRTVTEIVEDPLSEAFLAGSFKPGDTAFVVLDDTGNPSVRTKPDSSTIRVTDKTSIA
;
A
#
# COMPACT_ATOMS: atom_id res chain seq x y z
N MET A 1 75.76 16.75 20.88
CA MET A 1 74.95 15.53 20.75
C MET A 1 73.89 15.81 19.67
N GLU A 2 74.25 15.92 18.39
CA GLU A 2 74.84 14.90 17.48
C GLU A 2 73.73 14.00 16.89
N VAL A 3 73.70 13.70 15.57
CA VAL A 3 74.61 14.12 14.48
C VAL A 3 73.89 14.21 13.11
N LEU A 4 74.58 14.87 12.18
CA LEU A 4 74.48 14.93 10.70
C LEU A 4 73.81 13.74 9.96
N SER A 5 73.40 13.82 8.67
CA SER A 5 73.00 14.92 7.75
C SER A 5 72.59 14.34 6.38
N THR A 6 71.96 15.15 5.51
CA THR A 6 72.04 15.12 4.02
C THR A 6 72.19 13.79 3.25
N SER A 7 71.28 13.50 2.31
CA SER A 7 71.50 13.70 0.85
C SER A 7 70.45 12.99 -0.04
N SER A 8 70.19 13.58 -1.22
CA SER A 8 69.59 12.93 -2.40
C SER A 8 70.70 12.60 -3.41
N PRO A 9 70.46 11.75 -4.44
CA PRO A 9 70.38 12.33 -5.80
C PRO A 9 69.56 11.55 -6.88
N LEU A 10 69.22 12.28 -7.96
CA LEU A 10 69.28 11.97 -9.41
C LEU A 10 68.92 10.52 -9.90
N THR A 11 67.94 10.23 -10.79
CA THR A 11 67.51 10.75 -12.13
C THR A 11 68.29 10.25 -13.36
N LEU A 12 67.55 9.90 -14.44
CA LEU A 12 67.99 9.69 -15.84
C LEU A 12 68.85 8.42 -16.05
N HIS A 13 68.91 7.73 -17.20
CA HIS A 13 68.57 7.93 -18.63
C HIS A 13 68.26 6.49 -19.19
N SER A 14 67.72 6.13 -20.37
CA SER A 14 67.04 6.74 -21.52
C SER A 14 67.20 5.74 -22.71
N HIS A 15 66.26 5.71 -23.66
CA HIS A 15 66.33 5.00 -24.97
C HIS A 15 66.36 3.45 -25.00
N ARG A 16 66.10 2.76 -26.14
CA ARG A 16 65.07 2.82 -27.24
C ARG A 16 65.52 1.87 -28.38
N LEU A 17 64.58 1.40 -29.22
CA LEU A 17 64.81 0.94 -30.63
C LEU A 17 65.60 -0.39 -30.78
N LEU A 18 65.53 -1.25 -31.82
CA LEU A 18 64.73 -1.50 -33.06
C LEU A 18 64.82 -3.05 -33.32
N SER A 19 64.05 -3.77 -34.14
CA SER A 19 62.75 -3.59 -34.85
C SER A 19 62.36 -4.88 -35.61
N ALA A 20 61.19 -4.87 -36.28
CA ALA A 20 60.85 -5.67 -37.48
C ALA A 20 60.71 -7.22 -37.33
N SER A 21 59.94 -7.94 -38.16
CA SER A 21 58.84 -7.60 -39.11
C SER A 21 58.09 -8.88 -39.58
N SER A 22 57.10 -8.74 -40.47
CA SER A 22 56.36 -9.81 -41.22
C SER A 22 55.36 -10.67 -40.42
N SER A 23 54.23 -11.16 -40.97
CA SER A 23 53.48 -10.79 -42.20
C SER A 23 52.04 -11.40 -42.20
N SER A 24 51.16 -10.85 -43.05
CA SER A 24 49.96 -11.43 -43.75
C SER A 24 49.45 -12.86 -43.39
N SER A 25 48.13 -13.19 -43.40
CA SER A 25 46.91 -12.46 -43.86
C SER A 25 45.60 -13.22 -43.55
N HIS A 26 44.43 -12.58 -43.83
CA HIS A 26 43.03 -13.10 -43.81
C HIS A 26 42.43 -13.27 -42.38
N VAL A 27 41.15 -12.98 -42.08
CA VAL A 27 39.94 -12.52 -42.84
C VAL A 27 38.89 -12.04 -41.80
N THR A 28 37.83 -11.21 -41.97
CA THR A 28 37.36 -10.03 -42.78
C THR A 28 36.01 -9.59 -42.13
N SER A 29 35.44 -8.38 -42.22
CA SER A 29 35.80 -7.02 -42.71
C SER A 29 34.71 -6.04 -42.19
N ILE A 30 35.03 -5.02 -41.39
CA ILE A 30 35.27 -3.61 -41.81
C ILE A 30 34.04 -2.84 -42.36
N ALA A 31 33.62 -1.81 -41.60
CA ALA A 31 32.85 -0.61 -41.99
C ALA A 31 31.35 -0.78 -42.41
N ALA A 32 30.49 0.25 -42.42
CA ALA A 32 30.72 1.70 -42.27
C ALA A 32 29.56 2.51 -41.62
N SER A 33 29.92 3.66 -41.03
CA SER A 33 29.24 4.98 -41.01
C SER A 33 27.70 5.14 -41.11
N SER A 34 27.14 6.12 -40.37
CA SER A 34 26.71 7.40 -40.97
C SER A 34 26.16 8.42 -39.94
N LEU A 35 26.02 9.68 -40.39
CA LEU A 35 25.47 10.82 -39.65
C LEU A 35 24.33 11.45 -40.47
N SER A 36 23.24 11.82 -39.79
CA SER A 36 22.36 12.97 -40.09
C SER A 36 21.51 13.06 -41.38
N SER A 37 20.36 13.73 -41.20
CA SER A 37 19.66 14.64 -42.14
C SER A 37 18.55 14.12 -43.09
N PHE A 38 17.39 14.78 -42.97
CA PHE A 38 16.38 15.14 -43.98
C PHE A 38 16.20 14.30 -45.26
N ALA A 39 14.97 13.76 -45.46
CA ALA A 39 14.13 14.20 -46.58
C ALA A 39 12.65 13.81 -46.43
N SER A 40 11.81 14.62 -47.08
CA SER A 40 10.36 14.68 -47.04
C SER A 40 9.65 13.77 -48.07
N SER A 41 8.37 13.48 -47.77
CA SER A 41 7.19 13.54 -48.67
C SER A 41 6.82 12.46 -49.71
N TYR A 42 5.52 12.52 -50.03
CA TYR A 42 4.69 11.84 -51.04
C TYR A 42 4.30 10.37 -50.76
N LEU A 43 3.02 10.05 -50.51
CA LEU A 43 1.83 10.02 -51.41
C LEU A 43 1.86 8.86 -52.41
N GLY A 44 0.92 7.91 -52.23
CA GLY A 44 0.75 6.74 -53.08
C GLY A 44 -0.62 6.10 -52.88
N ILE A 45 -1.66 6.69 -53.47
CA ILE A 45 -3.02 6.13 -53.48
C ILE A 45 -3.09 4.99 -54.50
N SER A 46 -3.70 3.87 -54.13
CA SER A 46 -4.38 3.01 -55.11
C SER A 46 -5.60 2.32 -54.47
N LEU A 47 -6.64 2.11 -55.28
CA LEU A 47 -7.90 1.46 -54.91
C LEU A 47 -8.14 0.24 -55.81
N SER A 48 -9.15 -0.55 -55.44
CA SER A 48 -9.95 -1.39 -56.36
C SER A 48 -9.27 -2.72 -56.79
N ASN A 49 -9.98 -3.78 -57.17
CA ASN A 49 -11.38 -4.15 -56.90
C ASN A 49 -11.64 -5.62 -57.33
N ARG A 50 -12.57 -6.31 -56.66
CA ARG A 50 -13.43 -7.41 -57.20
C ARG A 50 -12.73 -8.72 -57.69
N THR A 51 -13.35 -9.92 -57.72
CA THR A 51 -14.66 -10.43 -57.23
C THR A 51 -14.69 -11.98 -57.19
N ILE A 52 -15.48 -12.56 -56.26
CA ILE A 52 -16.30 -13.79 -56.38
C ILE A 52 -15.54 -15.12 -56.65
N HIS A 53 -15.60 -16.13 -55.77
CA HIS A 53 -16.73 -17.08 -55.68
C HIS A 53 -17.02 -17.63 -54.26
N ARG A 54 -18.24 -18.14 -54.06
CA ARG A 54 -18.71 -18.92 -52.87
C ARG A 54 -18.25 -20.39 -53.03
N PHE A 55 -18.02 -21.22 -52.01
CA PHE A 55 -18.80 -21.61 -50.80
C PHE A 55 -17.88 -22.37 -49.80
N SER A 56 -18.20 -22.81 -48.56
CA SER A 56 -19.36 -22.71 -47.63
C SER A 56 -18.95 -23.09 -46.18
N THR A 57 -19.94 -23.14 -45.25
CA THR A 57 -20.01 -24.01 -44.04
C THR A 57 -18.93 -23.98 -42.94
N THR A 58 -19.23 -23.19 -41.90
CA THR A 58 -19.14 -23.49 -40.43
C THR A 58 -17.79 -23.74 -39.74
N PRO A 59 -17.68 -23.53 -38.40
CA PRO A 59 -18.55 -22.76 -37.48
C PRO A 59 -17.85 -21.52 -36.87
N THR A 60 -18.61 -20.51 -36.45
CA THR A 60 -18.07 -19.23 -35.92
C THR A 60 -18.19 -19.10 -34.40
N ASN A 61 -17.06 -18.80 -33.74
CA ASN A 61 -17.01 -18.49 -32.31
C ASN A 61 -17.54 -17.06 -32.03
N LEU A 62 -18.35 -16.91 -30.97
CA LEU A 62 -18.98 -15.65 -30.58
C LEU A 62 -17.98 -14.71 -29.89
N ARG A 63 -17.58 -13.61 -30.55
CA ARG A 63 -16.76 -12.56 -29.95
C ARG A 63 -17.64 -11.55 -29.20
N ARG A 64 -17.28 -11.23 -27.95
CA ARG A 64 -18.11 -10.47 -27.00
C ARG A 64 -18.48 -9.06 -27.48
N PHE A 65 -19.75 -8.67 -27.29
CA PHE A 65 -20.19 -7.27 -27.33
C PHE A 65 -19.65 -6.48 -26.12
N PRO A 66 -19.41 -5.16 -26.26
CA PRO A 66 -19.19 -4.29 -25.10
C PRO A 66 -20.51 -4.07 -24.35
N GLN A 67 -20.57 -4.45 -23.07
CA GLN A 67 -21.77 -4.20 -22.27
C GLN A 67 -21.94 -2.71 -21.94
N ARG A 68 -23.14 -2.19 -22.16
CA ARG A 68 -23.58 -0.88 -21.65
C ARG A 68 -23.52 -0.88 -20.12
N LYS A 69 -22.72 0.01 -19.52
CA LYS A 69 -22.82 0.32 -18.08
C LYS A 69 -24.22 0.87 -17.78
N ARG A 70 -25.04 0.14 -17.02
CA ARG A 70 -26.24 0.70 -16.39
C ARG A 70 -25.77 1.68 -15.29
N LYS A 71 -26.05 2.98 -15.43
CA LYS A 71 -25.96 3.93 -14.30
C LYS A 71 -26.91 3.46 -13.20
N LYS A 72 -26.51 3.58 -11.93
CA LYS A 72 -27.41 3.38 -10.78
C LYS A 72 -28.29 4.62 -10.62
N PHE A 73 -29.58 4.44 -10.34
CA PHE A 73 -30.45 5.52 -9.87
C PHE A 73 -30.29 5.67 -8.35
N THR A 74 -30.23 6.91 -7.86
CA THR A 74 -30.30 7.25 -6.43
C THR A 74 -31.74 7.58 -6.01
N PRO A 75 -32.16 7.34 -4.75
CA PRO A 75 -33.43 7.83 -4.24
C PRO A 75 -33.45 9.37 -4.26
N ILE A 76 -34.62 9.94 -4.53
CA ILE A 76 -34.73 11.33 -5.04
C ILE A 76 -34.96 12.37 -3.93
N SER A 77 -35.35 11.96 -2.72
CA SER A 77 -35.55 12.86 -1.57
C SER A 77 -34.28 13.66 -1.23
N ALA A 78 -33.14 12.98 -1.13
CA ALA A 78 -31.83 13.59 -0.82
C ALA A 78 -31.22 14.45 -1.95
N VAL A 79 -31.89 14.57 -3.11
CA VAL A 79 -31.35 15.31 -4.27
C VAL A 79 -31.53 16.83 -4.11
N PHE A 80 -32.54 17.27 -3.37
CA PHE A 80 -32.95 18.69 -3.37
C PHE A 80 -32.19 19.61 -2.41
N GLU A 81 -31.36 19.09 -1.50
CA GLU A 81 -30.57 19.90 -0.55
C GLU A 81 -29.63 20.91 -1.23
N ARG A 82 -29.23 20.65 -2.49
CA ARG A 82 -28.32 21.51 -3.27
C ARG A 82 -29.03 22.44 -4.25
N PHE A 83 -30.37 22.44 -4.28
CA PHE A 83 -31.13 23.29 -5.18
C PHE A 83 -31.36 24.67 -4.56
N THR A 84 -31.17 25.74 -5.33
CA THR A 84 -31.46 27.10 -4.85
C THR A 84 -32.96 27.29 -4.64
N GLU A 85 -33.36 28.25 -3.79
CA GLU A 85 -34.78 28.61 -3.65
C GLU A 85 -35.46 28.91 -4.99
N ARG A 86 -34.75 29.55 -5.93
CA ARG A 86 -35.22 29.78 -7.29
C ARG A 86 -35.53 28.46 -8.01
N ALA A 87 -34.59 27.51 -7.99
CA ALA A 87 -34.76 26.19 -8.61
C ALA A 87 -35.92 25.40 -7.98
N ILE A 88 -36.06 25.43 -6.65
CA ILE A 88 -37.17 24.79 -5.93
C ILE A 88 -38.51 25.45 -6.32
N ARG A 89 -38.57 26.79 -6.43
CA ARG A 89 -39.78 27.50 -6.88
C ARG A 89 -40.17 27.12 -8.31
N ALA A 90 -39.23 27.02 -9.25
CA ALA A 90 -39.48 26.56 -10.62
C ALA A 90 -40.06 25.13 -10.66
N ILE A 91 -39.56 24.23 -9.81
CA ILE A 91 -40.07 22.85 -9.68
C ILE A 91 -41.49 22.85 -9.10
N ILE A 92 -41.77 23.63 -8.05
CA ILE A 92 -43.11 23.78 -7.48
C ILE A 92 -44.10 24.38 -8.50
N PHE A 93 -43.66 25.33 -9.35
CA PHE A 93 -44.48 25.80 -10.46
C PHE A 93 -44.74 24.69 -11.48
N SER A 94 -43.74 23.86 -11.82
CA SER A 94 -43.96 22.73 -12.75
C SER A 94 -45.00 21.72 -12.26
N GLN A 95 -45.08 21.46 -10.93
CA GLN A 95 -46.12 20.64 -10.31
C GLN A 95 -47.50 21.31 -10.35
N LYS A 96 -47.55 22.64 -10.16
CA LYS A 96 -48.81 23.42 -10.25
C LYS A 96 -49.37 23.45 -11.67
N GLU A 97 -48.52 23.67 -12.67
CA GLU A 97 -48.93 23.62 -14.08
C GLU A 97 -49.33 22.20 -14.48
N ALA A 98 -48.60 21.16 -14.06
CA ALA A 98 -49.03 19.78 -14.28
C ALA A 98 -50.44 19.49 -13.71
N LYS A 99 -50.76 20.06 -12.54
CA LYS A 99 -52.08 19.90 -11.88
C LYS A 99 -53.19 20.75 -12.52
N SER A 100 -52.93 21.99 -12.93
CA SER A 100 -53.92 22.80 -13.66
C SER A 100 -54.26 22.22 -15.04
N LEU A 101 -53.34 21.42 -15.58
CA LEU A 101 -53.44 20.73 -16.86
C LEU A 101 -53.95 19.27 -16.72
N GLY A 102 -54.43 18.88 -15.53
CA GLY A 102 -55.15 17.63 -15.29
C GLY A 102 -54.30 16.37 -15.45
N LYS A 103 -53.00 16.40 -15.13
CA LYS A 103 -52.09 15.25 -15.23
C LYS A 103 -51.59 14.81 -13.85
N ASP A 104 -51.50 13.51 -13.64
CA ASP A 104 -50.99 12.91 -12.38
C ASP A 104 -49.45 12.88 -12.29
N MET A 105 -48.73 13.30 -13.33
CA MET A 105 -47.27 13.29 -13.38
C MET A 105 -46.68 14.56 -14.01
N VAL A 106 -45.49 14.94 -13.56
CA VAL A 106 -44.72 16.05 -14.13
C VAL A 106 -43.87 15.56 -15.31
N TYR A 107 -44.10 16.12 -16.50
CA TYR A 107 -43.34 15.89 -17.73
C TYR A 107 -42.42 17.07 -18.08
N THR A 108 -41.50 16.91 -19.02
CA THR A 108 -40.50 17.93 -19.39
C THR A 108 -41.14 19.25 -19.88
N GLN A 109 -42.29 19.18 -20.54
CA GLN A 109 -43.08 20.36 -20.93
C GLN A 109 -43.67 21.12 -19.73
N HIS A 110 -44.02 20.44 -18.63
CA HIS A 110 -44.46 21.09 -17.39
C HIS A 110 -43.27 21.74 -16.67
N LEU A 111 -42.10 21.09 -16.71
CA LEU A 111 -40.85 21.67 -16.20
C LEU A 111 -40.45 22.93 -16.97
N LEU A 112 -40.63 22.96 -18.29
CA LEU A 112 -40.46 24.16 -19.10
C LEU A 112 -41.39 25.29 -18.65
N LEU A 113 -42.69 25.03 -18.46
CA LEU A 113 -43.62 26.03 -17.93
C LEU A 113 -43.22 26.52 -16.53
N GLY A 114 -42.75 25.63 -15.67
CA GLY A 114 -42.25 25.98 -14.33
C GLY A 114 -41.02 26.90 -14.34
N LEU A 115 -40.11 26.72 -15.30
CA LEU A 115 -38.96 27.60 -15.52
C LEU A 115 -39.38 28.97 -16.09
N ILE A 116 -40.31 28.98 -17.06
CA ILE A 116 -40.89 30.21 -17.62
C ILE A 116 -41.69 31.00 -16.56
N ALA A 117 -42.29 30.31 -15.57
CA ALA A 117 -42.99 30.91 -14.44
C ALA A 117 -42.06 31.48 -13.34
N GLU A 118 -40.80 31.02 -13.28
CA GLU A 118 -39.80 31.53 -12.33
C GLU A 118 -39.05 32.74 -12.88
N ASP A 119 -38.75 32.76 -14.18
CA ASP A 119 -38.01 33.85 -14.83
C ASP A 119 -38.84 35.13 -14.91
N ARG A 120 -38.52 36.09 -14.02
CA ARG A 120 -39.23 37.37 -13.90
C ARG A 120 -38.69 38.48 -14.80
N ASP A 121 -37.76 38.19 -15.71
CA ASP A 121 -37.17 39.22 -16.57
C ASP A 121 -38.24 39.87 -17.49
N PRO A 122 -38.33 41.22 -17.57
CA PRO A 122 -39.26 41.91 -18.46
C PRO A 122 -39.05 41.63 -19.96
N GLN A 123 -37.95 40.98 -20.33
CA GLN A 123 -37.64 40.53 -21.70
C GLN A 123 -38.17 39.10 -21.99
N GLY A 124 -38.94 38.51 -21.07
CA GLY A 124 -39.41 37.14 -21.15
C GLY A 124 -38.32 36.11 -20.88
N PHE A 125 -38.71 34.83 -20.88
CA PHE A 125 -37.83 33.72 -20.49
C PHE A 125 -36.51 33.72 -21.28
N LEU A 126 -35.38 33.76 -20.56
CA LEU A 126 -34.02 33.85 -21.10
C LEU A 126 -33.82 34.97 -22.15
N GLY A 127 -34.60 36.06 -22.08
CA GLY A 127 -34.55 37.18 -23.02
C GLY A 127 -35.18 36.91 -24.39
N SER A 128 -36.01 35.87 -24.51
CA SER A 128 -36.59 35.43 -25.79
C SER A 128 -37.98 35.98 -26.11
N GLY A 129 -38.56 36.84 -25.25
CA GLY A 129 -39.92 37.36 -25.42
C GLY A 129 -41.05 36.35 -25.18
N ILE A 130 -40.74 35.12 -24.75
CA ILE A 130 -41.73 34.13 -24.32
C ILE A 130 -42.34 34.57 -22.99
N THR A 131 -43.66 34.70 -22.97
CA THR A 131 -44.47 34.85 -21.75
C THR A 131 -45.13 33.53 -21.37
N ILE A 132 -45.45 33.35 -20.08
CA ILE A 132 -46.06 32.12 -19.55
C ILE A 132 -47.37 31.74 -20.25
N ASP A 133 -48.21 32.72 -20.60
CA ASP A 133 -49.53 32.44 -21.16
C ASP A 133 -49.45 31.93 -22.60
N LYS A 134 -48.57 32.51 -23.43
CA LYS A 134 -48.23 31.96 -24.76
C LYS A 134 -47.65 30.55 -24.64
N ALA A 135 -46.84 30.28 -23.62
CA ALA A 135 -46.27 28.96 -23.40
C ALA A 135 -47.34 27.93 -23.01
N ARG A 136 -48.33 28.31 -22.18
CA ARG A 136 -49.51 27.48 -21.89
C ARG A 136 -50.34 27.20 -23.14
N GLU A 137 -50.64 28.22 -23.94
CA GLU A 137 -51.35 28.08 -25.22
C GLU A 137 -50.64 27.13 -26.18
N ALA A 138 -49.30 27.21 -26.28
CA ALA A 138 -48.49 26.31 -27.10
C ALA A 138 -48.49 24.85 -26.59
N VAL A 139 -48.50 24.66 -25.26
CA VAL A 139 -48.60 23.33 -24.63
C VAL A 139 -50.00 22.73 -24.82
N TRP A 140 -51.07 23.50 -24.57
CA TRP A 140 -52.45 23.10 -24.87
C TRP A 140 -52.62 22.70 -26.35
N SER A 141 -52.16 23.54 -27.28
CA SER A 141 -52.25 23.28 -28.73
C SER A 141 -51.61 21.94 -29.14
N ILE A 142 -50.48 21.59 -28.53
CA ILE A 142 -49.75 20.34 -28.81
C ILE A 142 -50.48 19.11 -28.25
N TRP A 143 -51.33 19.29 -27.23
CA TRP A 143 -52.13 18.21 -26.66
C TRP A 143 -53.52 18.05 -27.27
N ASP A 144 -54.16 19.11 -27.75
CA ASP A 144 -55.40 18.95 -28.53
C ASP A 144 -55.10 18.24 -29.87
N GLU A 145 -53.94 18.52 -30.47
CA GLU A 145 -53.41 17.73 -31.59
C GLU A 145 -53.18 16.26 -31.19
N ALA A 146 -52.60 15.97 -30.02
CA ALA A 146 -52.32 14.60 -29.56
C ALA A 146 -53.57 13.81 -29.10
N ASN A 147 -54.53 14.46 -28.44
CA ASN A 147 -55.78 13.85 -27.96
C ASN A 147 -56.71 13.46 -29.11
N SER A 148 -56.51 14.02 -30.32
CA SER A 148 -57.30 13.69 -31.51
C SER A 148 -57.16 12.22 -31.94
N ASP A 149 -56.01 11.59 -31.67
CA ASP A 149 -55.73 10.17 -31.94
C ASP A 149 -56.16 9.23 -30.79
N SER A 150 -56.55 9.75 -29.61
CA SER A 150 -56.76 8.96 -28.39
C SER A 150 -58.15 9.14 -27.76
N LYS A 151 -59.21 8.81 -28.51
CA LYS A 151 -60.58 8.69 -27.98
C LYS A 151 -60.81 7.34 -27.26
N GLN A 152 -60.14 7.14 -26.13
CA GLN A 152 -60.54 6.19 -25.09
C GLN A 152 -59.95 6.58 -23.73
N GLU A 153 -60.64 6.20 -22.65
CA GLU A 153 -60.24 6.42 -21.24
C GLU A 153 -60.24 7.88 -20.73
N GLU A 154 -61.41 8.52 -20.74
CA GLU A 154 -61.81 9.33 -19.57
C GLU A 154 -62.62 8.45 -18.60
N ALA A 155 -62.30 8.54 -17.29
CA ALA A 155 -63.16 8.39 -16.10
C ALA A 155 -62.52 7.57 -14.95
N SER A 156 -61.67 8.22 -14.16
CA SER A 156 -61.52 7.88 -12.73
C SER A 156 -61.55 9.16 -11.90
N SER A 157 -62.34 9.17 -10.83
CA SER A 157 -62.71 10.40 -10.10
C SER A 157 -61.63 10.83 -9.11
N THR A 158 -61.09 12.03 -9.28
CA THR A 158 -60.03 12.58 -8.43
C THR A 158 -60.48 12.79 -6.98
N SER A 159 -59.77 12.17 -6.03
CA SER A 159 -59.87 12.49 -4.61
C SER A 159 -59.08 13.77 -4.29
N TYR A 160 -59.70 14.75 -3.62
CA TYR A 160 -59.06 16.01 -3.26
C TYR A 160 -58.08 15.86 -2.08
N SER A 161 -56.86 15.40 -2.37
CA SER A 161 -55.75 15.50 -1.42
C SER A 161 -55.12 16.91 -1.40
N LYS A 162 -54.66 17.33 -0.22
CA LYS A 162 -53.79 18.50 -0.08
C LYS A 162 -52.36 18.15 -0.55
N SER A 163 -51.64 19.20 -0.94
CA SER A 163 -50.19 19.28 -1.25
C SER A 163 -49.29 18.20 -0.61
N THR A 164 -48.23 17.69 -1.27
CA THR A 164 -47.42 18.40 -2.30
C THR A 164 -46.83 17.50 -3.41
N ASP A 165 -46.77 16.18 -3.21
CA ASP A 165 -46.02 15.29 -4.11
C ASP A 165 -46.81 14.83 -5.34
N MET A 166 -46.64 15.55 -6.45
CA MET A 166 -46.87 14.97 -7.78
C MET A 166 -45.58 14.31 -8.29
N PRO A 167 -45.59 13.02 -8.67
CA PRO A 167 -44.39 12.31 -9.10
C PRO A 167 -43.85 12.82 -10.44
N PHE A 168 -42.52 12.91 -10.53
CA PHE A 168 -41.81 13.25 -11.76
C PHE A 168 -41.68 12.03 -12.70
N SER A 169 -41.94 12.25 -13.99
CA SER A 169 -41.69 11.28 -15.05
C SER A 169 -40.21 10.90 -15.16
N ILE A 170 -39.91 9.76 -15.81
CA ILE A 170 -38.53 9.26 -15.96
C ILE A 170 -37.64 10.26 -16.73
N SER A 171 -38.20 10.99 -17.71
CA SER A 171 -37.44 11.98 -18.47
C SER A 171 -37.21 13.28 -17.71
N THR A 172 -38.20 13.76 -16.95
CA THR A 172 -37.99 14.87 -16.00
C THR A 172 -36.92 14.53 -14.95
N LYS A 173 -36.85 13.26 -14.50
CA LYS A 173 -35.78 12.79 -13.59
C LYS A 173 -34.39 12.83 -14.25
N ARG A 174 -34.25 12.41 -15.51
CA ARG A 174 -32.99 12.54 -16.27
C ARG A 174 -32.55 14.00 -16.45
N VAL A 175 -33.49 14.93 -16.60
CA VAL A 175 -33.17 16.37 -16.68
C VAL A 175 -32.56 16.88 -15.37
N PHE A 176 -33.03 16.42 -14.20
CA PHE A 176 -32.39 16.74 -12.93
C PHE A 176 -31.01 16.07 -12.77
N GLU A 177 -30.85 14.81 -13.19
CA GLU A 177 -29.52 14.14 -13.22
C GLU A 177 -28.53 14.93 -14.09
N ALA A 178 -28.97 15.39 -15.26
CA ALA A 178 -28.17 16.23 -16.15
C ALA A 178 -27.81 17.57 -15.51
N ALA A 179 -28.75 18.24 -14.84
CA ALA A 179 -28.48 19.50 -14.13
C ALA A 179 -27.44 19.34 -13.01
N VAL A 180 -27.47 18.21 -12.27
CA VAL A 180 -26.45 17.84 -11.28
C VAL A 180 -25.09 17.57 -11.93
N GLU A 181 -25.05 16.86 -13.06
CA GLU A 181 -23.80 16.66 -13.82
C GLU A 181 -23.24 18.00 -14.35
N TYR A 182 -24.09 18.91 -14.82
CA TYR A 182 -23.66 20.24 -15.28
C TYR A 182 -23.12 21.13 -14.15
N SER A 183 -23.77 21.21 -12.99
CA SER A 183 -23.26 22.04 -11.88
C SER A 183 -21.87 21.57 -11.43
N ARG A 184 -21.64 20.25 -11.39
CA ARG A 184 -20.31 19.64 -11.14
C ARG A 184 -19.28 20.02 -12.21
N THR A 185 -19.65 20.04 -13.50
CA THR A 185 -18.71 20.46 -14.56
C THR A 185 -18.39 21.96 -14.55
N MET A 186 -19.17 22.78 -13.83
CA MET A 186 -18.93 24.22 -13.64
C MET A 186 -18.44 24.57 -12.22
N ASP A 187 -18.06 23.56 -11.42
CA ASP A 187 -17.66 23.69 -10.00
C ASP A 187 -18.66 24.47 -9.14
N CYS A 188 -19.95 24.42 -9.52
CA CYS A 188 -21.05 25.08 -8.84
C CYS A 188 -21.62 24.16 -7.77
N GLN A 189 -21.44 24.55 -6.50
CA GLN A 189 -21.90 23.79 -5.33
C GLN A 189 -23.44 23.77 -5.20
N TYR A 190 -24.13 24.71 -5.87
CA TYR A 190 -25.59 24.83 -5.93
C TYR A 190 -26.15 24.59 -7.35
N ILE A 191 -27.44 24.25 -7.42
CA ILE A 191 -28.19 23.99 -8.65
C ILE A 191 -29.25 25.08 -8.82
N ALA A 192 -29.05 25.95 -9.80
CA ALA A 192 -29.94 27.07 -10.16
C ALA A 192 -30.93 26.70 -11.31
N PRO A 193 -32.03 27.44 -11.53
CA PRO A 193 -32.98 27.20 -12.62
C PRO A 193 -32.32 27.07 -14.00
N GLU A 194 -31.25 27.82 -14.23
CA GLU A 194 -30.50 27.86 -15.48
C GLU A 194 -29.74 26.54 -15.73
N HIS A 195 -29.31 25.83 -14.68
CA HIS A 195 -28.76 24.47 -14.80
C HIS A 195 -29.85 23.47 -15.22
N ILE A 196 -31.07 23.63 -14.68
CA ILE A 196 -32.23 22.81 -15.04
C ILE A 196 -32.66 23.11 -16.48
N ALA A 197 -32.62 24.37 -16.91
CA ALA A 197 -32.88 24.77 -18.30
C ALA A 197 -31.84 24.17 -19.27
N VAL A 198 -30.53 24.22 -18.94
CA VAL A 198 -29.49 23.58 -19.76
C VAL A 198 -29.69 22.06 -19.83
N GLY A 199 -29.95 21.39 -18.70
CA GLY A 199 -30.26 19.95 -18.67
C GLY A 199 -31.52 19.58 -19.46
N LEU A 200 -32.54 20.43 -19.43
CA LEU A 200 -33.76 20.29 -20.21
C LEU A 200 -33.47 20.39 -21.71
N PHE A 201 -32.70 21.39 -22.13
CA PHE A 201 -32.41 21.63 -23.54
C PHE A 201 -31.44 20.59 -24.16
N THR A 202 -30.73 19.79 -23.36
CA THR A 202 -29.82 18.73 -23.85
C THR A 202 -30.33 17.31 -23.65
N VAL A 203 -31.30 17.06 -22.74
CA VAL A 203 -31.77 15.69 -22.38
C VAL A 203 -33.29 15.49 -22.51
N ASP A 204 -34.06 16.51 -22.91
CA ASP A 204 -35.50 16.37 -23.24
C ASP A 204 -35.75 15.34 -24.35
N ASP A 205 -36.80 14.52 -24.19
CA ASP A 205 -37.27 13.53 -25.19
C ASP A 205 -37.93 14.19 -26.43
N GLY A 206 -37.73 15.49 -26.63
CA GLY A 206 -38.28 16.31 -27.71
C GLY A 206 -39.63 16.99 -27.40
N SER A 207 -40.24 16.74 -26.24
CA SER A 207 -41.52 17.36 -25.85
C SER A 207 -41.38 18.86 -25.55
N ALA A 208 -40.42 19.26 -24.71
CA ALA A 208 -40.11 20.68 -24.50
C ALA A 208 -39.57 21.33 -25.78
N GLY A 209 -38.81 20.59 -26.59
CA GLY A 209 -38.35 21.02 -27.92
C GLY A 209 -39.48 21.36 -28.90
N ARG A 210 -40.59 20.59 -28.91
CA ARG A 210 -41.78 20.90 -29.72
C ARG A 210 -42.45 22.21 -29.28
N VAL A 211 -42.60 22.40 -27.97
CA VAL A 211 -43.19 23.62 -27.38
C VAL A 211 -42.38 24.86 -27.78
N LEU A 212 -41.06 24.83 -27.58
CA LEU A 212 -40.16 25.94 -27.95
C LEU A 212 -40.16 26.22 -29.45
N LYS A 213 -40.21 25.18 -30.29
CA LYS A 213 -40.34 25.33 -31.74
C LYS A 213 -41.67 25.98 -32.16
N ARG A 214 -42.79 25.65 -31.50
CA ARG A 214 -44.10 26.29 -31.75
C ARG A 214 -44.14 27.75 -31.26
N LEU A 215 -43.37 28.07 -30.22
CA LEU A 215 -43.13 29.44 -29.74
C LEU A 215 -42.14 30.24 -30.60
N GLY A 216 -41.60 29.67 -31.68
CA GLY A 216 -40.62 30.31 -32.57
C GLY A 216 -39.21 30.45 -31.96
N ALA A 217 -38.95 29.83 -30.81
CA ALA A 217 -37.73 30.01 -30.05
C ALA A 217 -36.63 29.02 -30.47
N ASN A 218 -35.41 29.51 -30.62
CA ASN A 218 -34.27 28.71 -31.06
C ASN A 218 -33.49 28.16 -29.86
N MET A 219 -33.51 26.83 -29.68
CA MET A 219 -32.90 26.10 -28.56
C MET A 219 -31.44 26.51 -28.32
N ASN A 220 -30.66 26.70 -29.39
CA ASN A 220 -29.24 27.02 -29.31
C ASN A 220 -28.96 28.45 -28.82
N LEU A 221 -29.93 29.37 -28.94
CA LEU A 221 -29.84 30.71 -28.37
C LEU A 221 -30.25 30.71 -26.89
N LEU A 222 -31.25 29.90 -26.52
CA LEU A 222 -31.67 29.73 -25.13
C LEU A 222 -30.59 29.06 -24.28
N THR A 223 -29.91 28.03 -24.78
CA THR A 223 -28.75 27.43 -24.08
C THR A 223 -27.62 28.44 -23.91
N ALA A 224 -27.28 29.22 -24.95
CA ALA A 224 -26.27 30.26 -24.86
C ALA A 224 -26.63 31.36 -23.85
N ALA A 225 -27.90 31.78 -23.79
CA ALA A 225 -28.40 32.75 -22.82
C ALA A 225 -28.32 32.21 -21.37
N ALA A 226 -28.77 30.98 -21.13
CA ALA A 226 -28.70 30.34 -19.82
C ALA A 226 -27.25 30.18 -19.33
N LEU A 227 -26.34 29.72 -20.20
CA LEU A 227 -24.91 29.61 -19.90
C LEU A 227 -24.24 30.99 -19.68
N THR A 228 -24.77 32.06 -20.26
CA THR A 228 -24.29 33.43 -20.04
C THR A 228 -24.79 33.99 -18.70
N ARG A 229 -26.06 33.75 -18.34
CA ARG A 229 -26.59 34.10 -17.00
C ARG A 229 -25.82 33.36 -15.90
N LEU A 230 -25.60 32.05 -16.04
CA LEU A 230 -24.80 31.25 -15.09
C LEU A 230 -23.40 31.82 -14.85
N LYS A 231 -22.66 32.15 -15.92
CA LYS A 231 -21.35 32.80 -15.81
C LYS A 231 -21.42 34.18 -15.14
N GLY A 232 -22.53 34.90 -15.33
CA GLY A 232 -22.80 36.16 -14.65
C GLY A 232 -23.14 36.03 -13.17
N GLU A 233 -23.74 34.92 -12.72
CA GLU A 233 -23.95 34.62 -11.30
C GLU A 233 -22.65 34.17 -10.62
N ILE A 234 -21.90 33.25 -11.24
CA ILE A 234 -20.57 32.81 -10.77
C ILE A 234 -19.61 34.02 -10.60
N ALA A 235 -19.66 34.99 -11.51
CA ALA A 235 -18.87 36.23 -11.41
C ALA A 235 -19.32 37.19 -10.29
N LYS A 236 -20.58 37.12 -9.84
CA LYS A 236 -21.07 37.88 -8.66
C LYS A 236 -20.61 37.25 -7.34
N ASP A 237 -20.46 35.93 -7.30
CA ASP A 237 -19.87 35.18 -6.16
C ASP A 237 -18.33 35.36 -6.05
N GLY A 238 -17.75 36.33 -6.78
CA GLY A 238 -16.35 36.75 -6.66
C GLY A 238 -15.32 35.78 -7.25
N ARG A 239 -15.75 34.70 -7.91
CA ARG A 239 -14.87 33.70 -8.54
C ARG A 239 -14.82 33.91 -10.05
N GLU A 240 -13.74 34.53 -10.56
CA GLU A 240 -13.46 34.44 -12.00
C GLU A 240 -13.09 32.98 -12.36
N PRO A 241 -13.72 32.37 -13.39
CA PRO A 241 -13.40 31.01 -13.79
C PRO A 241 -12.01 30.93 -14.43
N SER A 242 -11.20 29.97 -13.97
CA SER A 242 -9.86 29.73 -14.50
C SER A 242 -9.90 29.30 -15.97
N SER A 243 -9.32 30.13 -16.85
CA SER A 243 -9.44 29.95 -18.31
C SER A 243 -8.61 28.76 -18.83
N SER A 244 -9.26 27.60 -18.99
CA SER A 244 -8.60 26.32 -19.30
C SER A 244 -9.04 25.65 -20.61
N SER A 245 -9.40 26.42 -21.64
CA SER A 245 -9.40 25.89 -23.03
C SER A 245 -9.14 26.97 -24.09
N LYS A 246 -8.03 26.80 -24.83
CA LYS A 246 -7.88 27.34 -26.19
C LYS A 246 -7.46 26.21 -27.13
N GLY A 247 -8.45 25.62 -27.78
CA GLY A 247 -8.22 24.99 -29.08
C GLY A 247 -7.85 26.06 -30.11
N SER A 248 -7.04 25.69 -31.10
CA SER A 248 -6.68 26.56 -32.21
C SER A 248 -7.86 26.83 -33.14
N PHE A 249 -8.11 28.10 -33.50
CA PHE A 249 -8.41 28.49 -34.88
C PHE A 249 -8.14 30.00 -35.10
N GLU A 250 -8.14 30.40 -36.36
CA GLU A 250 -7.48 31.55 -37.01
C GLU A 250 -7.76 32.98 -36.49
N SER A 251 -6.78 33.86 -36.70
CA SER A 251 -6.94 35.33 -36.77
C SER A 251 -7.61 35.74 -38.08
N PRO A 252 -8.32 36.90 -38.15
CA PRO A 252 -7.72 38.05 -38.85
C PRO A 252 -8.06 39.40 -38.12
N PRO A 253 -8.05 40.63 -38.72
CA PRO A 253 -6.99 41.58 -38.35
C PRO A 253 -7.41 43.04 -38.03
N SER A 254 -6.43 43.80 -37.50
CA SER A 254 -6.29 45.28 -37.60
C SER A 254 -7.33 46.22 -36.96
N GLY A 255 -6.86 47.09 -36.07
CA GLY A 255 -7.60 48.27 -35.60
C GLY A 255 -6.83 49.14 -34.60
N ARG A 256 -6.14 50.19 -35.07
CA ARG A 256 -5.53 51.22 -34.20
C ARG A 256 -6.57 52.26 -33.77
N ILE A 257 -6.91 52.34 -32.49
CA ILE A 257 -7.40 53.58 -31.84
C ILE A 257 -6.70 53.71 -30.48
N ALA A 258 -6.30 54.92 -30.10
CA ALA A 258 -5.77 55.23 -28.78
C ALA A 258 -6.87 55.81 -27.87
N GLY A 259 -6.89 55.40 -26.60
CA GLY A 259 -7.83 55.89 -25.58
C GLY A 259 -7.24 55.72 -24.18
N SER A 260 -7.47 56.70 -23.31
CA SER A 260 -6.82 56.82 -21.99
C SER A 260 -7.64 56.22 -20.85
N GLY A 261 -6.95 55.74 -19.80
CA GLY A 261 -7.59 55.28 -18.56
C GLY A 261 -6.62 54.54 -17.61
N PRO A 262 -6.07 55.21 -16.57
CA PRO A 262 -5.11 54.59 -15.65
C PRO A 262 -5.80 53.79 -14.53
N GLY A 263 -6.10 52.51 -14.78
CA GLY A 263 -6.59 51.56 -13.78
C GLY A 263 -5.49 50.59 -13.33
N GLY A 264 -4.94 50.79 -12.12
CA GLY A 264 -3.76 50.06 -11.64
C GLY A 264 -4.03 48.60 -11.25
N LYS A 265 -3.87 47.66 -12.18
CA LYS A 265 -3.62 46.24 -11.83
C LYS A 265 -2.26 46.17 -11.12
N LYS A 266 -2.26 46.00 -9.78
CA LYS A 266 -1.06 45.63 -9.04
C LYS A 266 -0.52 44.33 -9.63
N ALA A 267 0.79 44.27 -9.88
CA ALA A 267 1.44 42.99 -10.15
C ALA A 267 1.25 42.09 -8.93
N LYS A 268 1.02 40.78 -9.14
CA LYS A 268 1.08 39.81 -8.04
C LYS A 268 2.48 39.86 -7.41
N ASN A 269 2.56 39.82 -6.09
CA ASN A 269 3.85 39.82 -5.41
C ASN A 269 4.59 38.50 -5.71
N VAL A 270 5.91 38.52 -5.82
CA VAL A 270 6.68 37.29 -6.15
C VAL A 270 6.64 36.31 -4.99
N LEU A 271 6.57 36.82 -3.75
CA LEU A 271 6.26 36.06 -2.54
C LEU A 271 4.90 35.33 -2.60
N GLU A 272 3.86 35.90 -3.23
CA GLU A 272 2.53 35.25 -3.38
C GLU A 272 2.51 34.18 -4.48
N GLN A 273 3.56 34.11 -5.30
CA GLN A 273 3.69 33.11 -6.37
C GLN A 273 4.49 31.87 -5.94
N PHE A 274 5.43 32.02 -5.02
CA PHE A 274 6.37 30.96 -4.62
C PHE A 274 6.36 30.59 -3.13
N CYS A 275 5.58 31.31 -2.30
CA CYS A 275 5.50 31.03 -0.87
C CYS A 275 4.06 30.94 -0.35
N VAL A 276 3.85 30.10 0.67
CA VAL A 276 2.60 29.97 1.42
C VAL A 276 2.72 30.75 2.74
N ASP A 277 1.75 31.60 3.07
CA ASP A 277 1.74 32.34 4.33
C ASP A 277 1.19 31.46 5.47
N LEU A 278 2.09 30.99 6.34
CA LEU A 278 1.73 30.17 7.50
C LEU A 278 1.03 30.99 8.59
N THR A 279 1.33 32.29 8.69
CA THR A 279 0.69 33.17 9.67
C THR A 279 -0.78 33.44 9.29
N ALA A 280 -1.08 33.56 7.99
CA ALA A 280 -2.45 33.59 7.49
C ALA A 280 -3.19 32.28 7.81
N ARG A 281 -2.64 31.12 7.41
CA ARG A 281 -3.25 29.80 7.71
C ARG A 281 -3.46 29.54 9.20
N ALA A 282 -2.56 30.01 10.06
CA ALA A 282 -2.74 29.96 11.52
C ALA A 282 -3.97 30.77 11.96
N SER A 283 -4.11 32.01 11.48
CA SER A 283 -5.28 32.87 11.81
C SER A 283 -6.61 32.37 11.24
N GLU A 284 -6.57 31.50 10.23
CA GLU A 284 -7.75 30.84 9.63
C GLU A 284 -8.08 29.48 10.29
N GLY A 285 -7.28 29.02 11.26
CA GLY A 285 -7.44 27.69 11.88
C GLY A 285 -7.05 26.50 10.99
N LEU A 286 -6.38 26.77 9.85
CA LEU A 286 -6.00 25.77 8.84
C LEU A 286 -4.64 25.10 9.13
N ILE A 287 -4.24 25.04 10.39
CA ILE A 287 -3.00 24.42 10.88
C ILE A 287 -3.35 23.45 12.02
N ASP A 288 -2.51 22.45 12.25
CA ASP A 288 -2.69 21.46 13.31
C ASP A 288 -2.14 21.95 14.66
N PRO A 289 -2.76 21.56 15.80
CA PRO A 289 -2.29 21.97 17.11
C PRO A 289 -0.89 21.38 17.40
N VAL A 290 0.07 22.25 17.71
CA VAL A 290 1.47 21.85 17.92
C VAL A 290 1.69 21.54 19.39
N ILE A 291 1.85 20.26 19.70
CA ILE A 291 1.84 19.70 21.07
C ILE A 291 3.23 19.16 21.43
N GLY A 292 3.74 19.50 22.62
CA GLY A 292 4.96 18.93 23.20
C GLY A 292 6.28 19.48 22.62
N ARG A 293 6.22 20.60 21.88
CA ARG A 293 7.37 21.22 21.18
C ARG A 293 7.65 22.66 21.62
N GLU A 294 7.13 23.07 22.78
CA GLU A 294 7.17 24.46 23.26
C GLU A 294 8.62 24.92 23.54
N LYS A 295 9.48 23.99 23.96
CA LYS A 295 10.91 24.24 24.22
C LYS A 295 11.65 24.55 22.91
N GLU A 296 11.37 23.80 21.85
CA GLU A 296 11.94 23.99 20.51
C GLU A 296 11.42 25.28 19.86
N VAL A 297 10.11 25.57 19.95
CA VAL A 297 9.53 26.84 19.47
C VAL A 297 10.12 28.04 20.25
N GLN A 298 10.20 27.95 21.58
CA GLN A 298 10.85 29.00 22.39
C GLN A 298 12.34 29.15 22.04
N ARG A 299 13.04 28.06 21.72
CA ARG A 299 14.43 28.11 21.25
C ARG A 299 14.57 28.77 19.89
N VAL A 300 13.65 28.52 18.96
CA VAL A 300 13.55 29.21 17.67
C VAL A 300 13.33 30.72 17.89
N ILE A 301 12.40 31.12 18.76
CA ILE A 301 12.17 32.52 19.15
C ILE A 301 13.45 33.17 19.70
N GLN A 302 14.15 32.52 20.64
CA GLN A 302 15.42 33.02 21.20
C GLN A 302 16.49 33.28 20.13
N ILE A 303 16.52 32.48 19.06
CA ILE A 303 17.47 32.64 17.96
C ILE A 303 17.03 33.77 17.03
N LEU A 304 15.75 33.81 16.65
CA LEU A 304 15.18 34.84 15.76
C LEU A 304 15.30 36.26 16.35
N CYS A 305 15.28 36.40 17.68
CA CYS A 305 15.47 37.67 18.38
C CYS A 305 16.94 38.14 18.52
N ARG A 306 17.92 37.39 17.99
CA ARG A 306 19.34 37.80 18.03
C ARG A 306 19.65 38.93 17.03
N ARG A 307 20.63 39.78 17.37
CA ARG A 307 21.16 40.81 16.45
C ARG A 307 22.05 40.25 15.32
N THR A 308 22.68 39.09 15.55
CA THR A 308 23.50 38.37 14.56
C THR A 308 23.35 36.86 14.76
N LYS A 309 23.55 36.06 13.69
CA LYS A 309 23.26 34.61 13.67
C LYS A 309 21.83 34.31 14.14
N ASN A 310 20.88 35.02 13.53
CA ASN A 310 19.45 35.04 13.85
C ASN A 310 18.61 34.11 12.96
N ASN A 311 19.24 33.11 12.36
CA ASN A 311 18.63 32.08 11.52
C ASN A 311 18.79 30.71 12.22
N PRO A 312 17.73 30.12 12.78
CA PRO A 312 17.78 28.75 13.28
C PRO A 312 17.85 27.75 12.12
N ILE A 313 18.56 26.65 12.33
CA ILE A 313 18.43 25.44 11.49
C ILE A 313 17.98 24.27 12.35
N LEU A 314 16.87 23.67 11.94
CA LEU A 314 16.16 22.56 12.57
C LEU A 314 16.78 21.25 12.09
N LEU A 315 17.45 20.54 13.00
CA LEU A 315 18.21 19.32 12.73
C LEU A 315 17.60 18.15 13.50
N GLY A 316 17.27 17.07 12.80
CA GLY A 316 16.69 15.84 13.35
C GLY A 316 16.36 14.89 12.21
N GLU A 317 15.71 13.77 12.46
CA GLU A 317 15.39 12.81 11.39
C GLU A 317 14.17 13.21 10.55
N ALA A 318 13.82 12.43 9.53
CA ALA A 318 12.54 12.58 8.84
C ALA A 318 11.36 12.26 9.78
N GLY A 319 10.17 12.79 9.51
CA GLY A 319 8.96 12.52 10.28
C GLY A 319 8.83 13.19 11.67
N VAL A 320 9.92 13.62 12.32
CA VAL A 320 9.90 14.13 13.73
C VAL A 320 9.14 15.45 13.98
N GLY A 321 8.44 16.02 12.98
CA GLY A 321 7.65 17.25 13.13
C GLY A 321 8.44 18.56 13.01
N LYS A 322 9.44 18.64 12.11
CA LYS A 322 10.22 19.88 11.88
C LYS A 322 9.35 21.05 11.41
N THR A 323 8.48 20.79 10.44
CA THR A 323 7.56 21.77 9.84
C THR A 323 6.56 22.28 10.88
N ALA A 324 6.05 21.40 11.75
CA ALA A 324 5.19 21.75 12.87
C ALA A 324 5.82 22.75 13.85
N ILE A 325 7.15 22.79 14.01
CA ILE A 325 7.82 23.81 14.84
C ILE A 325 7.79 25.21 14.17
N ALA A 326 7.81 25.29 12.85
CA ALA A 326 7.62 26.55 12.12
C ALA A 326 6.15 27.00 12.13
N GLU A 327 5.22 26.06 12.08
CA GLU A 327 3.77 26.30 12.18
C GLU A 327 3.33 26.69 13.60
N GLY A 328 3.90 26.06 14.64
CA GLY A 328 3.67 26.44 16.04
C GLY A 328 4.18 27.83 16.38
N LEU A 329 5.24 28.29 15.69
CA LEU A 329 5.65 29.69 15.72
C LEU A 329 4.65 30.62 15.02
N ALA A 330 4.00 30.16 13.94
CA ALA A 330 2.97 30.93 13.25
C ALA A 330 1.70 31.08 14.10
N ILE A 331 1.27 30.01 14.78
CA ILE A 331 0.22 30.03 15.81
C ILE A 331 0.61 31.02 16.93
N SER A 332 1.82 30.90 17.49
CA SER A 332 2.32 31.80 18.54
C SER A 332 2.31 33.29 18.15
N ILE A 333 2.43 33.61 16.85
CA ILE A 333 2.32 34.97 16.33
C ILE A 333 0.86 35.39 16.15
N ALA A 334 0.00 34.50 15.63
CA ALA A 334 -1.42 34.77 15.42
C ALA A 334 -2.18 34.98 16.74
N GLU A 335 -1.87 34.19 17.77
CA GLU A 335 -2.44 34.30 19.14
C GLU A 335 -1.83 35.44 19.97
N ALA A 336 -0.91 36.22 19.40
CA ALA A 336 -0.14 37.28 20.07
C ALA A 336 0.73 36.85 21.27
N SER A 337 0.98 35.55 21.45
CA SER A 337 1.85 34.99 22.52
C SER A 337 3.35 35.23 22.28
N ALA A 338 3.76 35.45 21.04
CA ALA A 338 5.17 35.73 20.69
C ALA A 338 5.63 37.15 21.14
N PRO A 339 6.92 37.36 21.44
CA PRO A 339 7.45 38.67 21.80
C PRO A 339 7.15 39.74 20.74
N GLY A 340 6.80 40.96 21.16
CA GLY A 340 6.25 42.03 20.30
C GLY A 340 7.04 42.40 19.04
N PHE A 341 8.35 42.11 18.98
CA PHE A 341 9.15 42.24 17.76
C PHE A 341 8.74 41.27 16.64
N LEU A 342 8.32 40.04 17.00
CA LEU A 342 7.88 39.01 16.08
C LEU A 342 6.41 39.18 15.66
N LEU A 343 5.56 39.79 16.50
CA LEU A 343 4.15 40.07 16.17
C LEU A 343 3.96 40.95 14.92
N THR A 344 4.98 41.71 14.53
CA THR A 344 4.97 42.52 13.31
C THR A 344 5.41 41.77 12.05
N LYS A 345 5.72 40.47 12.15
CA LYS A 345 6.28 39.63 11.09
C LYS A 345 5.33 38.52 10.66
N ARG A 346 5.45 38.08 9.41
CA ARG A 346 4.76 36.92 8.83
C ARG A 346 5.76 35.81 8.52
N ILE A 347 5.33 34.56 8.63
CA ILE A 347 6.11 33.38 8.27
C ILE A 347 5.64 32.89 6.91
N MET A 348 6.55 32.90 5.93
CA MET A 348 6.29 32.46 4.56
C MET A 348 7.06 31.17 4.32
N SER A 349 6.37 30.04 4.09
CA SER A 349 6.99 28.77 3.67
C SER A 349 7.34 28.84 2.18
N LEU A 350 8.58 28.51 1.80
CA LEU A 350 9.04 28.46 0.42
C LEU A 350 8.70 27.10 -0.22
N ASP A 351 7.90 27.12 -1.28
CA ASP A 351 7.65 25.92 -2.09
C ASP A 351 8.75 25.78 -3.15
N ILE A 352 9.64 24.82 -2.93
CA ILE A 352 10.77 24.50 -3.82
C ILE A 352 10.27 23.86 -5.13
N GLY A 353 9.17 23.11 -5.08
CA GLY A 353 8.50 22.54 -6.25
C GLY A 353 7.98 23.62 -7.19
N LEU A 354 7.24 24.61 -6.67
CA LEU A 354 6.79 25.78 -7.43
C LEU A 354 7.97 26.65 -7.93
N LEU A 355 9.02 26.79 -7.12
CA LEU A 355 10.23 27.52 -7.51
C LEU A 355 10.92 26.87 -8.73
N MET A 356 11.03 25.54 -8.76
CA MET A 356 11.58 24.76 -9.87
C MET A 356 10.59 24.61 -11.04
N ALA A 357 9.28 24.65 -10.80
CA ALA A 357 8.25 24.44 -11.81
C ALA A 357 8.37 25.45 -12.97
N GLY A 358 8.61 24.93 -14.18
CA GLY A 358 8.76 25.75 -15.38
C GLY A 358 10.02 26.62 -15.42
N ALA A 359 11.03 26.36 -14.58
CA ALA A 359 12.40 26.81 -14.85
C ALA A 359 13.07 25.76 -15.75
N LYS A 360 13.39 26.14 -17.00
CA LYS A 360 14.07 25.28 -17.97
C LYS A 360 15.59 25.49 -17.95
N GLU A 361 16.03 26.70 -17.60
CA GLU A 361 17.45 27.06 -17.55
C GLU A 361 17.89 27.42 -16.13
N ARG A 362 19.15 27.09 -15.78
CA ARG A 362 19.71 27.36 -14.44
C ARG A 362 19.61 28.83 -14.03
N GLY A 363 19.82 29.74 -14.99
CA GLY A 363 19.72 31.19 -14.76
C GLY A 363 18.31 31.68 -14.44
N GLU A 364 17.26 30.99 -14.89
CA GLU A 364 15.88 31.33 -14.53
C GLU A 364 15.61 31.05 -13.04
N LEU A 365 16.15 29.94 -12.52
CA LEU A 365 16.04 29.57 -11.12
C LEU A 365 16.81 30.57 -10.21
N GLU A 366 18.04 30.91 -10.59
CA GLU A 366 18.85 31.92 -9.88
C GLU A 366 18.19 33.32 -9.92
N ALA A 367 17.56 33.69 -11.04
CA ALA A 367 16.80 34.93 -11.16
C ALA A 367 15.56 34.96 -10.25
N ARG A 368 14.79 33.86 -10.18
CA ARG A 368 13.64 33.71 -9.25
C ARG A 368 14.07 33.86 -7.80
N VAL A 369 15.11 33.13 -7.38
CA VAL A 369 15.66 33.22 -6.01
C VAL A 369 16.16 34.63 -5.71
N THR A 370 16.87 35.26 -6.64
CA THR A 370 17.37 36.64 -6.47
C THR A 370 16.22 37.65 -6.35
N ALA A 371 15.15 37.50 -7.13
CA ALA A 371 13.95 38.33 -7.02
C ALA A 371 13.28 38.18 -5.66
N LEU A 372 13.06 36.95 -5.19
CA LEU A 372 12.46 36.62 -3.90
C LEU A 372 13.28 37.19 -2.73
N ILE A 373 14.61 36.99 -2.74
CA ILE A 373 15.53 37.60 -1.76
C ILE A 373 15.41 39.14 -1.77
N SER A 374 15.26 39.75 -2.95
CA SER A 374 15.10 41.22 -3.05
C SER A 374 13.77 41.71 -2.45
N GLU A 375 12.71 40.91 -2.52
CA GLU A 375 11.39 41.27 -2.00
C GLU A 375 11.30 41.10 -0.48
N VAL A 376 11.84 40.00 0.07
CA VAL A 376 11.95 39.80 1.53
C VAL A 376 12.70 40.97 2.18
N LYS A 377 13.80 41.42 1.56
CA LYS A 377 14.58 42.59 2.03
C LYS A 377 13.82 43.90 1.97
N LYS A 378 13.02 44.13 0.93
CA LYS A 378 12.16 45.33 0.82
C LYS A 378 11.03 45.32 1.86
N SER A 379 10.52 44.13 2.20
CA SER A 379 9.45 43.97 3.18
C SER A 379 9.95 44.13 4.62
N GLY A 380 11.09 43.51 4.98
CA GLY A 380 11.66 43.50 6.34
C GLY A 380 10.84 42.77 7.42
N LYS A 381 9.56 42.51 7.14
CA LYS A 381 8.55 41.87 8.01
C LYS A 381 8.28 40.41 7.66
N VAL A 382 9.17 39.76 6.90
CA VAL A 382 9.02 38.37 6.47
C VAL A 382 10.12 37.52 7.09
N ILE A 383 9.72 36.39 7.68
CA ILE A 383 10.60 35.28 8.02
C ILE A 383 10.35 34.19 6.97
N LEU A 384 11.39 33.78 6.26
CA LEU A 384 11.28 32.72 5.25
C LEU A 384 11.51 31.36 5.90
N PHE A 385 10.52 30.47 5.91
CA PHE A 385 10.74 29.06 6.22
C PHE A 385 11.18 28.33 4.93
N ILE A 386 12.25 27.55 5.03
CA ILE A 386 12.80 26.75 3.94
C ILE A 386 12.90 25.32 4.45
N ASP A 387 11.94 24.47 4.07
CA ASP A 387 12.09 23.04 4.34
C ASP A 387 13.17 22.43 3.43
N GLU A 388 13.72 21.28 3.86
CA GLU A 388 14.77 20.53 3.15
C GLU A 388 15.86 21.43 2.52
N VAL A 389 16.44 22.36 3.29
CA VAL A 389 17.35 23.41 2.78
C VAL A 389 18.57 22.86 2.03
N HIS A 390 18.92 21.59 2.27
CA HIS A 390 19.94 20.86 1.54
C HIS A 390 19.63 20.79 0.03
N THR A 391 18.36 20.70 -0.40
CA THR A 391 17.97 20.59 -1.82
C THR A 391 18.46 21.78 -2.65
N LEU A 392 18.30 22.99 -2.12
CA LEU A 392 18.76 24.25 -2.72
C LEU A 392 20.29 24.38 -2.76
N ILE A 393 21.01 23.62 -1.93
CA ILE A 393 22.49 23.67 -1.80
C ILE A 393 23.13 22.49 -2.56
N GLY A 394 22.43 21.36 -2.64
CA GLY A 394 22.87 20.05 -3.11
C GLY A 394 22.36 19.65 -4.48
N SER A 395 21.61 20.53 -5.17
CA SER A 395 21.20 20.38 -6.59
C SER A 395 22.40 20.48 -7.56
N GLY A 396 23.37 19.60 -7.36
CA GLY A 396 24.70 19.66 -7.98
C GLY A 396 25.46 18.34 -8.06
N THR A 397 24.96 17.25 -7.45
CA THR A 397 25.57 15.91 -7.52
C THR A 397 24.78 14.92 -8.37
N VAL A 398 23.49 15.18 -8.64
CA VAL A 398 22.63 14.33 -9.48
C VAL A 398 22.93 14.56 -10.96
N GLY A 399 24.10 14.09 -11.40
CA GLY A 399 24.60 14.23 -12.76
C GLY A 399 25.90 13.45 -12.98
N ARG A 400 25.78 12.17 -13.36
CA ARG A 400 26.93 11.36 -13.83
C ARG A 400 27.49 11.96 -15.12
N GLY A 401 28.45 12.88 -15.02
CA GLY A 401 29.10 13.41 -16.23
C GLY A 401 29.78 14.77 -16.21
N ASN A 402 30.05 15.43 -15.07
CA ASN A 402 31.18 16.38 -15.01
C ASN A 402 31.59 16.76 -13.58
N LYS A 403 32.88 17.10 -13.39
CA LYS A 403 33.42 17.60 -12.12
C LYS A 403 33.35 19.13 -12.06
N GLY A 404 32.37 19.67 -11.36
CA GLY A 404 32.28 21.10 -11.02
C GLY A 404 30.96 21.76 -11.44
N SER A 405 30.56 22.81 -10.69
CA SER A 405 29.31 23.57 -10.85
C SER A 405 28.01 22.76 -10.71
N GLY A 406 27.67 22.48 -9.45
CA GLY A 406 26.27 22.43 -9.02
C GLY A 406 25.64 23.82 -8.98
N LEU A 407 24.33 23.88 -8.70
CA LEU A 407 23.60 25.12 -8.43
C LEU A 407 24.03 25.73 -7.08
N ASP A 408 25.01 26.64 -7.08
CA ASP A 408 25.51 27.30 -5.86
C ASP A 408 24.62 28.48 -5.43
N ILE A 409 23.33 28.17 -5.19
CA ILE A 409 22.35 29.12 -4.63
C ILE A 409 22.78 29.57 -3.23
N ALA A 410 23.58 28.76 -2.53
CA ALA A 410 24.22 29.14 -1.28
C ALA A 410 25.02 30.45 -1.41
N ASN A 411 25.71 30.72 -2.51
CA ASN A 411 26.41 32.00 -2.74
C ASN A 411 25.46 33.22 -2.80
N LEU A 412 24.24 33.06 -3.31
CA LEU A 412 23.23 34.13 -3.33
C LEU A 412 22.69 34.44 -1.92
N LEU A 413 22.59 33.40 -1.08
CA LEU A 413 22.08 33.48 0.30
C LEU A 413 23.14 34.03 1.28
N LYS A 414 24.41 33.59 1.18
CA LYS A 414 25.54 33.97 2.05
C LYS A 414 25.62 35.47 2.42
N PRO A 415 25.57 36.45 1.49
CA PRO A 415 25.67 37.87 1.83
C PRO A 415 24.42 38.39 2.57
N SER A 416 23.24 37.88 2.22
CA SER A 416 21.95 38.28 2.77
C SER A 416 21.78 37.81 4.21
N LEU A 417 22.10 36.54 4.47
CA LEU A 417 22.15 35.93 5.81
C LEU A 417 23.30 36.51 6.65
N GLY A 418 24.42 36.84 6.01
CA GLY A 418 25.61 37.38 6.67
C GLY A 418 25.42 38.76 7.31
N ARG A 419 24.52 39.57 6.76
CA ARG A 419 24.19 40.93 7.26
C ARG A 419 22.89 41.00 8.08
N GLY A 420 22.16 39.89 8.20
CA GLY A 420 20.84 39.86 8.87
C GLY A 420 19.71 40.53 8.07
N GLU A 421 19.94 40.85 6.79
CA GLU A 421 18.94 41.42 5.88
C GLU A 421 17.86 40.39 5.49
N LEU A 422 18.26 39.12 5.46
CA LEU A 422 17.37 37.97 5.28
C LEU A 422 17.32 37.22 6.61
N GLN A 423 16.11 37.01 7.14
CA GLN A 423 15.86 36.14 8.27
C GLN A 423 15.10 34.90 7.79
N CYS A 424 15.64 33.72 8.06
CA CYS A 424 15.02 32.45 7.71
C CYS A 424 15.10 31.41 8.83
N ILE A 425 14.17 30.46 8.77
CA ILE A 425 14.17 29.19 9.50
C ILE A 425 14.41 28.11 8.44
N ALA A 426 15.31 27.17 8.68
CA ALA A 426 15.62 26.10 7.74
C ALA A 426 15.51 24.71 8.39
N SER A 427 15.13 23.67 7.65
CA SER A 427 15.15 22.27 8.11
C SER A 427 15.96 21.35 7.19
N THR A 428 16.56 20.30 7.76
CA THR A 428 17.35 19.26 7.05
C THR A 428 17.56 18.06 7.99
N THR A 429 18.01 16.90 7.50
CA THR A 429 18.45 15.78 8.34
C THR A 429 19.88 15.96 8.86
N LEU A 430 20.27 15.18 9.88
CA LEU A 430 21.63 15.22 10.43
C LEU A 430 22.68 14.79 9.38
N ASP A 431 22.35 13.83 8.52
CA ASP A 431 23.29 13.31 7.53
C ASP A 431 23.38 14.18 6.27
N GLU A 432 22.30 14.83 5.84
CA GLU A 432 22.38 15.95 4.87
C GLU A 432 23.25 17.09 5.40
N PHE A 433 23.06 17.47 6.68
CA PHE A 433 23.81 18.55 7.30
C PHE A 433 25.32 18.24 7.31
N ARG A 434 25.72 17.04 7.74
CA ARG A 434 27.12 16.57 7.68
C ARG A 434 27.64 16.48 6.23
N SER A 435 26.88 15.86 5.34
CA SER A 435 27.35 15.49 3.99
C SER A 435 27.35 16.66 3.00
N GLN A 436 26.55 17.71 3.22
CA GLN A 436 26.43 18.85 2.29
C GLN A 436 26.68 20.19 2.98
N PHE A 437 26.04 20.44 4.13
CA PHE A 437 26.01 21.77 4.77
C PHE A 437 27.30 22.12 5.52
N GLU A 438 27.89 21.16 6.26
CA GLU A 438 29.10 21.36 7.08
C GLU A 438 30.36 21.55 6.22
N LYS A 439 30.36 21.06 4.97
CA LYS A 439 31.40 21.34 3.97
C LYS A 439 31.53 22.85 3.73
N ASP A 440 30.41 23.59 3.71
CA ASP A 440 30.42 25.05 3.61
C ASP A 440 30.51 25.72 4.99
N LYS A 441 31.75 25.83 5.47
CA LYS A 441 32.07 26.55 6.72
C LYS A 441 31.71 28.05 6.70
N ALA A 442 31.38 28.65 5.56
CA ALA A 442 30.94 30.05 5.48
C ALA A 442 29.42 30.19 5.65
N LEU A 443 28.64 29.26 5.10
CA LEU A 443 27.18 29.17 5.28
C LEU A 443 26.83 28.63 6.68
N ALA A 444 27.46 27.55 7.13
CA ALA A 444 27.22 26.94 8.44
C ALA A 444 27.36 27.93 9.61
N ARG A 445 28.27 28.91 9.50
CA ARG A 445 28.48 29.98 10.49
C ARG A 445 27.35 31.03 10.56
N ARG A 446 26.37 31.00 9.66
CA ARG A 446 25.21 31.93 9.60
C ARG A 446 23.97 31.38 10.30
N PHE A 447 23.90 30.07 10.45
CA PHE A 447 22.82 29.37 11.13
C PHE A 447 23.21 29.02 12.56
N GLN A 448 22.20 28.80 13.40
CA GLN A 448 22.33 28.27 14.75
C GLN A 448 21.56 26.93 14.80
N PRO A 449 22.24 25.78 15.01
CA PRO A 449 21.54 24.51 15.11
C PRO A 449 20.61 24.45 16.31
N VAL A 450 19.45 23.84 16.09
CA VAL A 450 18.46 23.39 17.06
C VAL A 450 18.27 21.89 16.79
N LEU A 451 18.64 21.06 17.75
CA LEU A 451 18.41 19.61 17.66
C LEU A 451 16.96 19.30 18.04
N ILE A 452 16.30 18.50 17.22
CA ILE A 452 14.94 18.00 17.40
C ILE A 452 15.04 16.48 17.46
N ASN A 453 14.73 15.92 18.61
CA ASN A 453 14.66 14.48 18.80
C ASN A 453 13.26 13.97 18.45
N GLU A 454 13.15 12.67 18.19
CA GLU A 454 11.89 11.92 18.25
C GLU A 454 11.15 12.24 19.59
N PRO A 455 9.82 12.44 19.59
CA PRO A 455 9.05 12.66 20.81
C PRO A 455 9.01 11.39 21.68
N SER A 456 8.65 11.53 22.95
CA SER A 456 8.34 10.34 23.78
C SER A 456 7.06 9.66 23.31
N GLU A 457 6.85 8.38 23.68
CA GLU A 457 5.61 7.67 23.37
C GLU A 457 4.39 8.38 23.98
N GLU A 458 4.51 8.88 25.22
CA GLU A 458 3.45 9.69 25.85
C GLU A 458 3.14 10.97 25.06
N ASP A 459 4.16 11.65 24.54
CA ASP A 459 3.97 12.89 23.76
C ASP A 459 3.42 12.61 22.36
N ALA A 460 3.77 11.47 21.76
CA ALA A 460 3.17 10.99 20.53
C ALA A 460 1.67 10.70 20.71
N VAL A 461 1.26 10.06 21.82
CA VAL A 461 -0.18 9.86 22.15
C VAL A 461 -0.89 11.21 22.28
N LYS A 462 -0.29 12.20 22.96
CA LYS A 462 -0.87 13.56 23.08
C LYS A 462 -1.01 14.25 21.71
N ILE A 463 -0.04 14.09 20.81
CA ILE A 463 -0.11 14.60 19.43
C ILE A 463 -1.26 13.94 18.66
N LEU A 464 -1.39 12.62 18.70
CA LEU A 464 -2.46 11.90 18.01
C LEU A 464 -3.85 12.24 18.56
N LEU A 465 -4.00 12.44 19.87
CA LEU A 465 -5.23 12.93 20.49
C LEU A 465 -5.64 14.32 19.97
N GLY A 466 -4.67 15.22 19.75
CA GLY A 466 -4.91 16.54 19.15
C GLY A 466 -5.24 16.51 17.65
N LEU A 467 -4.85 15.44 16.94
CA LEU A 467 -5.17 15.22 15.52
C LEU A 467 -6.46 14.40 15.31
N ARG A 468 -6.91 13.63 16.32
CA ARG A 468 -7.98 12.64 16.20
C ARG A 468 -9.24 13.20 15.52
N GLU A 469 -9.75 14.33 15.98
CA GLU A 469 -11.00 14.92 15.48
C GLU A 469 -10.95 15.22 13.97
N LYS A 470 -9.77 15.57 13.43
CA LYS A 470 -9.57 15.84 12.00
C LYS A 470 -9.58 14.55 11.18
N TYR A 471 -8.96 13.48 11.67
CA TYR A 471 -9.00 12.16 11.00
C TYR A 471 -10.39 11.49 11.11
N GLU A 472 -11.07 11.60 12.25
CA GLU A 472 -12.45 11.14 12.44
C GLU A 472 -13.40 11.81 11.43
N ALA A 473 -13.29 13.13 11.26
CA ALA A 473 -14.07 13.90 10.29
C ALA A 473 -13.69 13.63 8.81
N HIS A 474 -12.44 13.25 8.52
CA HIS A 474 -11.98 12.92 7.17
C HIS A 474 -12.45 11.53 6.71
N HIS A 475 -12.37 10.54 7.61
CA HIS A 475 -12.68 9.13 7.31
C HIS A 475 -14.12 8.72 7.60
N ASN A 476 -14.87 9.51 8.37
CA ASN A 476 -16.17 9.18 8.94
C ASN A 476 -16.11 7.95 9.88
N CYS A 477 -15.06 7.90 10.71
CA CYS A 477 -14.85 6.85 11.72
C CYS A 477 -14.64 7.47 13.10
N LYS A 478 -14.56 6.62 14.14
CA LYS A 478 -14.16 6.99 15.50
C LYS A 478 -13.01 6.11 15.95
N TYR A 479 -11.97 6.69 16.56
CA TYR A 479 -10.84 5.93 17.08
C TYR A 479 -10.98 5.75 18.59
N THR A 480 -10.83 4.51 19.09
CA THR A 480 -10.76 4.29 20.54
C THR A 480 -9.44 4.82 21.12
N MET A 481 -9.39 5.07 22.43
CA MET A 481 -8.14 5.48 23.08
C MET A 481 -7.09 4.36 22.98
N GLU A 482 -7.52 3.10 23.18
CA GLU A 482 -6.70 1.90 22.99
C GLU A 482 -6.11 1.78 21.59
N ALA A 483 -6.85 2.21 20.55
CA ALA A 483 -6.35 2.26 19.18
C ALA A 483 -5.21 3.29 19.03
N ILE A 484 -5.32 4.46 19.67
CA ILE A 484 -4.28 5.50 19.64
C ILE A 484 -3.02 5.05 20.39
N ASP A 485 -3.18 4.46 21.57
CA ASP A 485 -2.07 3.90 22.34
C ASP A 485 -1.39 2.76 21.56
N ALA A 486 -2.16 1.89 20.91
CA ALA A 486 -1.66 0.85 20.02
C ALA A 486 -0.90 1.41 18.80
N ALA A 487 -1.35 2.52 18.19
CA ALA A 487 -0.65 3.14 17.06
C ALA A 487 0.78 3.56 17.44
N VAL A 488 0.95 4.19 18.60
CA VAL A 488 2.27 4.59 19.10
C VAL A 488 3.08 3.36 19.49
N TYR A 489 2.53 2.45 20.30
CA TYR A 489 3.25 1.29 20.80
C TYR A 489 3.70 0.35 19.68
N LEU A 490 2.82 0.04 18.73
CA LEU A 490 3.13 -0.89 17.63
C LEU A 490 4.08 -0.26 16.60
N SER A 491 3.94 1.04 16.29
CA SER A 491 4.89 1.71 15.38
C SER A 491 6.26 1.93 16.04
N SER A 492 6.32 2.20 17.35
CA SER A 492 7.58 2.22 18.12
C SER A 492 8.27 0.85 18.09
N ARG A 493 7.53 -0.22 18.39
CA ARG A 493 8.07 -1.58 18.56
C ARG A 493 8.40 -2.32 17.25
N TYR A 494 7.63 -2.11 16.18
CA TYR A 494 7.73 -2.92 14.95
C TYR A 494 8.15 -2.13 13.69
N ILE A 495 8.10 -0.80 13.70
CA ILE A 495 8.45 0.05 12.55
C ILE A 495 9.69 0.89 12.91
N ALA A 496 10.87 0.30 12.72
CA ALA A 496 12.16 0.84 13.18
C ALA A 496 12.91 1.71 12.14
N ASP A 497 12.43 1.76 10.89
CA ASP A 497 13.00 2.57 9.81
C ASP A 497 12.36 3.97 9.68
N ARG A 498 11.31 4.24 10.48
CA ARG A 498 10.66 5.54 10.63
C ARG A 498 10.67 6.00 12.09
N PHE A 499 10.38 7.29 12.30
CA PHE A 499 10.39 7.95 13.60
C PHE A 499 8.99 8.49 13.96
N LEU A 500 8.68 8.58 15.26
CA LEU A 500 7.48 9.24 15.77
C LEU A 500 7.54 10.77 15.51
N PRO A 501 6.39 11.46 15.38
CA PRO A 501 5.03 10.90 15.40
C PRO A 501 4.55 10.34 14.04
N ASP A 502 5.23 10.68 12.93
CA ASP A 502 4.90 10.33 11.53
C ASP A 502 4.38 8.89 11.36
N LYS A 503 5.16 7.89 11.77
CA LYS A 503 4.77 6.47 11.65
C LYS A 503 3.52 6.05 12.42
N ALA A 504 3.11 6.79 13.45
CA ALA A 504 1.89 6.52 14.20
C ALA A 504 0.69 7.27 13.63
N ILE A 505 0.92 8.45 13.03
CA ILE A 505 -0.08 9.21 12.28
C ILE A 505 -0.53 8.40 11.04
N ASP A 506 0.42 7.92 10.25
CA ASP A 506 0.12 7.12 9.05
C ASP A 506 -0.66 5.83 9.36
N LEU A 507 -0.34 5.13 10.46
CA LEU A 507 -1.08 3.93 10.87
C LEU A 507 -2.55 4.24 11.18
N ILE A 508 -2.83 5.40 11.78
CA ILE A 508 -4.20 5.84 12.09
C ILE A 508 -4.95 6.26 10.81
N ASP A 509 -4.27 6.95 9.88
CA ASP A 509 -4.85 7.33 8.58
C ASP A 509 -5.20 6.10 7.72
N GLU A 510 -4.26 5.15 7.58
CA GLU A 510 -4.51 3.92 6.82
C GLU A 510 -5.54 3.01 7.52
N ALA A 511 -5.55 2.92 8.86
CA ALA A 511 -6.57 2.15 9.58
C ALA A 511 -7.97 2.74 9.40
N GLY A 512 -8.13 4.07 9.46
CA GLY A 512 -9.40 4.75 9.19
C GLY A 512 -9.87 4.56 7.74
N SER A 513 -8.95 4.73 6.79
CA SER A 513 -9.17 4.48 5.36
C SER A 513 -9.59 3.02 5.08
N ARG A 514 -8.90 2.05 5.71
CA ARG A 514 -9.20 0.62 5.62
C ARG A 514 -10.59 0.33 6.18
N ALA A 515 -10.87 0.73 7.42
CA ALA A 515 -12.15 0.47 8.08
C ALA A 515 -13.33 1.04 7.27
N ARG A 516 -13.16 2.22 6.67
CA ARG A 516 -14.11 2.83 5.72
C ARG A 516 -14.38 1.97 4.48
N ILE A 517 -13.33 1.40 3.88
CA ILE A 517 -13.43 0.51 2.72
C ILE A 517 -14.07 -0.82 3.10
N GLU A 518 -13.71 -1.38 4.26
CA GLU A 518 -14.18 -2.66 4.77
C GLU A 518 -15.67 -2.60 5.16
N ALA A 519 -16.11 -1.53 5.83
CA ALA A 519 -17.53 -1.27 6.10
C ALA A 519 -18.35 -1.06 4.80
N PHE A 520 -17.84 -0.29 3.84
CA PHE A 520 -18.49 -0.13 2.54
C PHE A 520 -18.60 -1.46 1.77
N ARG A 521 -17.57 -2.31 1.87
CA ARG A 521 -17.58 -3.67 1.32
C ARG A 521 -18.64 -4.53 1.99
N LYS A 522 -18.68 -4.55 3.33
CA LYS A 522 -19.66 -5.32 4.12
C LYS A 522 -21.10 -4.93 3.76
N LYS A 523 -21.45 -3.64 3.84
CA LYS A 523 -22.78 -3.13 3.43
C LYS A 523 -23.17 -3.51 1.99
N LYS A 524 -22.19 -3.59 1.07
CA LYS A 524 -22.43 -4.04 -0.31
C LYS A 524 -22.62 -5.56 -0.40
N GLU A 525 -21.89 -6.35 0.37
CA GLU A 525 -22.02 -7.82 0.40
C GLU A 525 -23.33 -8.24 1.08
N ASP A 526 -23.74 -7.58 2.16
CA ASP A 526 -25.06 -7.72 2.80
C ASP A 526 -26.20 -7.40 1.80
N ALA A 527 -26.11 -6.25 1.11
CA ALA A 527 -27.09 -5.85 0.10
C ALA A 527 -27.13 -6.76 -1.14
N ILE A 528 -26.08 -7.55 -1.40
CA ILE A 528 -26.08 -8.59 -2.45
C ILE A 528 -26.67 -9.89 -1.91
N CYS A 529 -26.35 -10.28 -0.66
CA CYS A 529 -26.90 -11.44 0.03
C CYS A 529 -28.44 -11.36 0.11
N ILE A 530 -28.97 -10.20 0.49
CA ILE A 530 -30.41 -9.85 0.52
C ILE A 530 -31.07 -9.92 -0.88
N LEU A 531 -30.30 -10.04 -1.95
CA LEU A 531 -30.79 -10.24 -3.33
C LEU A 531 -30.47 -11.63 -3.90
N SER A 532 -29.75 -12.49 -3.17
CA SER A 532 -29.31 -13.82 -3.64
C SER A 532 -29.80 -15.01 -2.83
N LYS A 533 -30.42 -14.81 -1.65
CA LYS A 533 -31.12 -15.90 -0.95
C LYS A 533 -32.23 -16.49 -1.84
N PRO A 534 -32.48 -17.81 -1.80
CA PRO A 534 -33.61 -18.41 -2.52
C PRO A 534 -34.95 -18.05 -1.85
N PRO A 535 -36.09 -18.10 -2.58
CA PRO A 535 -37.41 -17.74 -2.04
C PRO A 535 -37.80 -18.45 -0.74
N ASN A 536 -37.37 -19.70 -0.56
CA ASN A 536 -37.68 -20.53 0.60
C ASN A 536 -37.09 -19.99 1.91
N ASP A 537 -35.94 -19.30 1.84
CA ASP A 537 -35.23 -18.85 3.04
C ASP A 537 -35.87 -17.58 3.60
N TYR A 538 -36.36 -16.67 2.73
CA TYR A 538 -37.21 -15.56 3.18
C TYR A 538 -38.52 -16.06 3.80
N TRP A 539 -39.13 -17.14 3.28
CA TRP A 539 -40.32 -17.72 3.92
C TRP A 539 -40.02 -18.29 5.31
N GLN A 540 -38.80 -18.78 5.56
CA GLN A 540 -38.36 -19.18 6.90
C GLN A 540 -38.11 -17.96 7.79
N GLU A 541 -37.42 -16.92 7.30
CA GLU A 541 -37.17 -15.67 8.05
C GLU A 541 -38.47 -14.91 8.39
N ILE A 542 -39.42 -14.84 7.45
CA ILE A 542 -40.76 -14.28 7.72
C ILE A 542 -41.48 -15.10 8.79
N LYS A 543 -41.38 -16.43 8.75
CA LYS A 543 -42.03 -17.32 9.72
C LYS A 543 -41.38 -17.27 11.10
N THR A 544 -40.06 -17.12 11.21
CA THR A 544 -39.39 -16.93 12.51
C THR A 544 -39.69 -15.56 13.09
N VAL A 545 -39.70 -14.49 12.28
CA VAL A 545 -40.11 -13.15 12.73
C VAL A 545 -41.59 -13.14 13.17
N GLN A 546 -42.48 -13.82 12.45
CA GLN A 546 -43.88 -14.00 12.87
C GLN A 546 -43.98 -14.76 14.20
N ALA A 547 -43.25 -15.86 14.38
CA ALA A 547 -43.23 -16.61 15.63
C ALA A 547 -42.65 -15.80 16.80
N MET A 548 -41.59 -15.02 16.58
CA MET A 548 -41.05 -14.10 17.61
C MET A 548 -42.06 -13.00 17.96
N HIS A 549 -42.75 -12.44 16.97
CA HIS A 549 -43.80 -11.44 17.21
C HIS A 549 -45.01 -12.03 17.95
N GLU A 550 -45.39 -13.28 17.65
CA GLU A 550 -46.44 -14.01 18.35
C GLU A 550 -46.04 -14.30 19.81
N VAL A 551 -44.78 -14.71 20.06
CA VAL A 551 -44.22 -14.87 21.41
C VAL A 551 -44.26 -13.55 22.18
N VAL A 552 -43.81 -12.43 21.59
CA VAL A 552 -43.79 -11.09 22.21
C VAL A 552 -45.21 -10.53 22.46
N LEU A 553 -46.19 -10.87 21.62
CA LEU A 553 -47.60 -10.58 21.93
C LEU A 553 -48.09 -11.45 23.09
N SER A 554 -47.75 -12.75 23.10
CA SER A 554 -48.19 -13.67 24.15
C SER A 554 -47.57 -13.39 25.52
N SER A 555 -46.37 -12.82 25.59
CA SER A 555 -45.76 -12.37 26.85
C SER A 555 -46.45 -11.09 27.36
N ARG A 556 -46.73 -10.13 26.48
CA ARG A 556 -47.53 -8.94 26.84
C ARG A 556 -48.94 -9.28 27.32
N GLN A 557 -49.65 -10.16 26.62
CA GLN A 557 -51.00 -10.58 27.06
C GLN A 557 -50.97 -11.30 28.41
N LYS A 558 -49.93 -12.08 28.71
CA LYS A 558 -49.73 -12.70 30.03
C LYS A 558 -49.35 -11.72 31.14
N GLN A 559 -48.89 -10.51 30.80
CA GLN A 559 -48.72 -9.42 31.76
C GLN A 559 -50.06 -8.70 31.99
N ASP A 560 -50.80 -8.34 30.93
CA ASP A 560 -52.13 -7.70 31.03
C ASP A 560 -53.17 -8.58 31.78
N ASP A 561 -53.23 -9.88 31.51
CA ASP A 561 -54.15 -10.82 32.19
C ASP A 561 -53.74 -11.15 33.64
N GLY A 562 -52.58 -10.65 34.11
CA GLY A 562 -52.01 -10.96 35.42
C GLY A 562 -52.14 -9.88 36.49
N ASP A 563 -52.27 -8.61 36.11
CA ASP A 563 -52.06 -7.44 37.00
C ASP A 563 -53.28 -7.08 37.87
N ALA A 564 -53.82 -8.10 38.55
CA ALA A 564 -55.01 -8.00 39.38
C ALA A 564 -54.92 -8.78 40.70
N ILE A 565 -53.74 -8.84 41.34
CA ILE A 565 -53.56 -9.04 42.80
C ILE A 565 -52.10 -8.75 43.26
N SER A 566 -52.00 -8.10 44.44
CA SER A 566 -50.82 -7.89 45.31
C SER A 566 -49.61 -7.07 44.84
N ASP A 567 -49.37 -5.96 45.55
CA ASP A 567 -48.09 -5.24 45.66
C ASP A 567 -46.97 -6.05 46.37
N GLU A 568 -45.76 -5.48 46.30
CA GLU A 568 -44.55 -5.70 47.10
C GLU A 568 -43.62 -6.91 46.78
N SER A 569 -42.33 -6.55 46.65
CA SER A 569 -41.11 -7.37 46.83
C SER A 569 -40.59 -8.24 45.67
N GLY A 570 -39.41 -7.88 45.15
CA GLY A 570 -38.50 -8.81 44.46
C GLY A 570 -37.79 -8.25 43.23
N GLU A 571 -36.48 -8.04 43.32
CA GLU A 571 -35.62 -7.89 42.13
C GLU A 571 -35.47 -9.24 41.42
N LEU A 572 -35.53 -9.28 40.09
CA LEU A 572 -34.77 -10.25 39.28
C LEU A 572 -34.74 -9.87 37.78
N VAL A 573 -33.55 -9.53 37.30
CA VAL A 573 -33.01 -9.56 35.92
C VAL A 573 -34.01 -9.90 34.78
N GLU A 574 -34.30 -8.93 33.91
CA GLU A 574 -34.71 -9.20 32.51
C GLU A 574 -33.52 -8.99 31.55
N GLU A 575 -33.28 -9.96 30.67
CA GLU A 575 -32.25 -9.89 29.63
C GLU A 575 -32.72 -9.04 28.44
N SER A 576 -32.28 -7.78 28.35
CA SER A 576 -32.49 -6.92 27.18
C SER A 576 -31.51 -7.23 26.03
N SER A 577 -31.35 -8.52 25.68
CA SER A 577 -30.43 -9.03 24.65
C SER A 577 -30.97 -8.94 23.21
N LEU A 578 -31.78 -7.92 22.92
CA LEU A 578 -32.16 -7.55 21.55
C LEU A 578 -31.26 -6.40 21.06
N PRO A 579 -30.41 -6.60 20.03
CA PRO A 579 -29.66 -5.49 19.46
C PRO A 579 -30.64 -4.48 18.83
N PRO A 580 -30.44 -3.17 19.02
CA PRO A 580 -31.27 -2.16 18.37
C PRO A 580 -31.18 -2.32 16.85
N ALA A 581 -32.28 -2.05 16.14
CA ALA A 581 -32.30 -2.11 14.69
C ALA A 581 -31.30 -1.09 14.12
N ALA A 582 -30.18 -1.59 13.58
CA ALA A 582 -29.04 -0.77 13.18
C ALA A 582 -29.45 0.30 12.17
N GLY A 583 -29.35 1.57 12.58
CA GLY A 583 -29.45 2.70 11.66
C GLY A 583 -28.26 2.73 10.72
N ASP A 584 -28.47 3.15 9.48
CA ASP A 584 -27.42 3.16 8.45
C ASP A 584 -26.23 4.10 8.79
N ASP A 585 -26.38 4.98 9.78
CA ASP A 585 -25.42 6.02 10.17
C ASP A 585 -24.61 5.72 11.45
N GLU A 586 -24.50 4.46 11.90
CA GLU A 586 -23.54 4.13 12.96
C GLU A 586 -22.08 4.43 12.49
N PRO A 587 -21.32 5.27 13.23
CA PRO A 587 -19.97 5.64 12.84
C PRO A 587 -19.02 4.46 13.04
N ILE A 588 -18.19 4.21 12.02
CA ILE A 588 -17.27 3.06 12.00
C ILE A 588 -16.26 3.21 13.13
N LEU A 589 -16.24 2.27 14.08
CA LEU A 589 -15.30 2.27 15.19
C LEU A 589 -14.01 1.53 14.80
N VAL A 590 -12.86 2.18 15.01
CA VAL A 590 -11.53 1.65 14.77
C VAL A 590 -10.91 1.24 16.10
N GLY A 591 -10.54 -0.04 16.23
CA GLY A 591 -9.95 -0.63 17.41
C GLY A 591 -8.43 -0.86 17.31
N PRO A 592 -7.80 -1.42 18.35
CA PRO A 592 -6.39 -1.78 18.32
C PRO A 592 -6.08 -2.88 17.29
N ASP A 593 -7.03 -3.80 17.02
CA ASP A 593 -6.82 -4.91 16.07
C ASP A 593 -6.77 -4.45 14.60
N ASP A 594 -7.47 -3.36 14.23
CA ASP A 594 -7.39 -2.73 12.90
C ASP A 594 -5.99 -2.15 12.66
N ILE A 595 -5.44 -1.50 13.68
CA ILE A 595 -4.11 -0.89 13.64
C ILE A 595 -3.03 -1.97 13.68
N ALA A 596 -3.23 -3.05 14.44
CA ALA A 596 -2.38 -4.24 14.37
C ALA A 596 -2.43 -4.90 12.98
N ALA A 597 -3.56 -4.87 12.27
CA ALA A 597 -3.66 -5.34 10.89
C ALA A 597 -2.79 -4.50 9.94
N VAL A 598 -2.90 -3.17 9.99
CA VAL A 598 -2.10 -2.26 9.15
C VAL A 598 -0.61 -2.38 9.50
N ALA A 599 -0.25 -2.34 10.79
CA ALA A 599 1.13 -2.50 11.24
C ALA A 599 1.73 -3.86 10.81
N SER A 600 0.91 -4.91 10.70
CA SER A 600 1.35 -6.21 10.19
C SER A 600 1.65 -6.20 8.70
N VAL A 601 0.83 -5.51 7.89
CA VAL A 601 1.09 -5.32 6.45
C VAL A 601 2.35 -4.48 6.22
N TRP A 602 2.54 -3.43 7.01
CA TRP A 602 3.67 -2.51 6.90
C TRP A 602 5.01 -3.13 7.31
N SER A 603 5.05 -3.81 8.45
CA SER A 603 6.29 -4.42 8.98
C SER A 603 6.59 -5.81 8.40
N GLY A 604 5.59 -6.46 7.78
CA GLY A 604 5.67 -7.87 7.38
C GLY A 604 5.70 -8.84 8.57
N ILE A 605 5.40 -8.38 9.78
CA ILE A 605 5.38 -9.18 11.01
C ILE A 605 3.92 -9.38 11.42
N PRO A 606 3.44 -10.60 11.72
CA PRO A 606 2.11 -10.79 12.29
C PRO A 606 2.07 -10.24 13.74
N VAL A 607 1.55 -9.02 13.88
CA VAL A 607 1.44 -8.25 15.14
C VAL A 607 0.08 -8.43 15.82
N GLN A 608 -0.92 -8.90 15.09
CA GLN A 608 -2.27 -9.16 15.62
C GLN A 608 -2.27 -10.19 16.77
N GLN A 609 -3.30 -10.14 17.62
CA GLN A 609 -3.57 -11.18 18.60
C GLN A 609 -3.78 -12.54 17.91
N ILE A 610 -3.34 -13.63 18.54
CA ILE A 610 -3.42 -14.98 17.97
C ILE A 610 -4.87 -15.31 17.61
N THR A 611 -5.17 -15.39 16.32
CA THR A 611 -6.51 -15.69 15.82
C THR A 611 -6.89 -17.14 16.15
N ALA A 612 -8.18 -17.48 16.05
CA ALA A 612 -8.63 -18.88 16.22
C ALA A 612 -7.88 -19.83 15.27
N ASP A 613 -7.66 -19.38 14.02
CA ASP A 613 -6.97 -20.15 12.98
C ASP A 613 -5.46 -20.26 13.27
N GLU A 614 -4.77 -19.18 13.66
CA GLU A 614 -3.37 -19.25 14.11
C GLU A 614 -3.23 -20.16 15.34
N ARG A 615 -4.21 -20.15 16.26
CA ARG A 615 -4.19 -21.00 17.46
C ARG A 615 -4.33 -22.48 17.09
N MET A 616 -5.21 -22.83 16.16
CA MET A 616 -5.31 -24.21 15.65
C MET A 616 -4.04 -24.62 14.90
N LEU A 617 -3.50 -23.76 14.02
CA LEU A 617 -2.25 -24.00 13.30
C LEU A 617 -1.07 -24.19 14.26
N LEU A 618 -0.96 -23.39 15.33
CA LEU A 618 0.08 -23.56 16.35
C LEU A 618 -0.09 -24.85 17.17
N MET A 619 -1.32 -25.35 17.33
CA MET A 619 -1.56 -26.66 17.96
C MET A 619 -1.16 -27.81 17.04
N SER A 620 -1.57 -27.79 15.77
CA SER A 620 -1.26 -28.83 14.77
C SER A 620 0.14 -28.74 14.14
N LEU A 621 0.90 -27.66 14.39
CA LEU A 621 2.24 -27.42 13.83
C LEU A 621 3.19 -28.61 14.00
N GLU A 622 3.11 -29.30 15.13
CA GLU A 622 3.97 -30.45 15.44
C GLU A 622 3.71 -31.62 14.48
N ASP A 623 2.43 -31.91 14.21
CA ASP A 623 2.02 -33.00 13.34
C ASP A 623 2.16 -32.66 11.86
N GLN A 624 1.95 -31.39 11.50
CA GLN A 624 2.27 -30.87 10.15
C GLN A 624 3.78 -30.93 9.85
N LEU A 625 4.64 -30.80 10.86
CA LEU A 625 6.08 -30.97 10.72
C LEU A 625 6.47 -32.47 10.67
N ARG A 626 5.88 -33.33 11.51
CA ARG A 626 6.04 -34.80 11.44
C ARG A 626 5.70 -35.35 10.05
N GLY A 627 4.62 -34.86 9.43
CA GLY A 627 4.20 -35.27 8.08
C GLY A 627 5.22 -35.01 6.96
N ARG A 628 6.25 -34.19 7.20
CA ARG A 628 7.36 -33.92 6.26
C ARG A 628 8.74 -34.34 6.80
N VAL A 629 8.90 -34.50 8.12
CA VAL A 629 10.19 -34.78 8.77
C VAL A 629 10.09 -36.04 9.61
N VAL A 630 10.55 -37.14 9.04
CA VAL A 630 10.49 -38.47 9.65
C VAL A 630 11.62 -38.68 10.67
N GLY A 631 11.28 -39.21 11.84
CA GLY A 631 12.24 -39.77 12.80
C GLY A 631 13.06 -38.77 13.62
N GLN A 632 12.62 -37.51 13.71
CA GLN A 632 13.32 -36.42 14.41
C GLN A 632 12.40 -35.65 15.38
N ASP A 633 11.48 -36.35 16.04
CA ASP A 633 10.43 -35.79 16.90
C ASP A 633 10.93 -34.82 17.97
N GLU A 634 12.09 -35.08 18.58
CA GLU A 634 12.70 -34.20 19.58
C GLU A 634 13.06 -32.81 19.00
N ALA A 635 13.46 -32.77 17.72
CA ALA A 635 13.74 -31.53 17.00
C ALA A 635 12.45 -30.79 16.63
N VAL A 636 11.43 -31.52 16.17
CA VAL A 636 10.09 -30.99 15.85
C VAL A 636 9.44 -30.39 17.11
N ALA A 637 9.51 -31.09 18.24
CA ALA A 637 8.99 -30.64 19.53
C ALA A 637 9.78 -29.45 20.10
N ALA A 638 11.10 -29.39 19.93
CA ALA A 638 11.92 -28.24 20.34
C ALA A 638 11.54 -26.96 19.59
N ILE A 639 11.46 -27.02 18.26
CA ILE A 639 11.00 -25.89 17.43
C ILE A 639 9.57 -25.49 17.82
N SER A 640 8.67 -26.47 17.95
CA SER A 640 7.27 -26.22 18.29
C SER A 640 7.15 -25.51 19.66
N ARG A 641 7.90 -25.94 20.68
CA ARG A 641 7.99 -25.26 21.98
C ARG A 641 8.51 -23.82 21.85
N ALA A 642 9.55 -23.60 21.06
CA ALA A 642 10.12 -22.27 20.84
C ALA A 642 9.13 -21.30 20.18
N VAL A 643 8.48 -21.73 19.09
CA VAL A 643 7.47 -20.94 18.36
C VAL A 643 6.24 -20.66 19.23
N LYS A 644 5.69 -21.68 19.91
CA LYS A 644 4.57 -21.54 20.85
C LYS A 644 4.89 -20.51 21.95
N ARG A 645 6.08 -20.58 22.56
CA ARG A 645 6.57 -19.62 23.59
C ARG A 645 6.68 -18.18 23.06
N SER A 646 7.20 -17.99 21.83
CA SER A 646 7.31 -16.65 21.25
C SER A 646 5.95 -16.04 20.90
N ARG A 647 4.96 -16.83 20.48
CA ARG A 647 3.62 -16.33 20.13
C ARG A 647 2.78 -15.94 21.35
N VAL A 648 2.90 -16.66 22.47
CA VAL A 648 2.23 -16.31 23.73
C VAL A 648 2.92 -15.13 24.46
N GLY A 649 3.98 -14.54 23.87
CA GLY A 649 4.67 -13.38 24.45
C GLY A 649 5.57 -13.72 25.66
N LEU A 650 5.72 -15.00 26.01
CA LEU A 650 6.55 -15.49 27.13
C LEU A 650 8.05 -15.56 26.78
N LYS A 651 8.51 -14.62 25.93
CA LYS A 651 9.87 -14.56 25.40
C LYS A 651 10.49 -13.21 25.74
N ASP A 652 11.78 -13.22 26.04
CA ASP A 652 12.61 -12.02 26.18
C ASP A 652 12.40 -11.09 24.95
N PRO A 653 11.88 -9.86 25.13
CA PRO A 653 11.58 -8.95 24.03
C PRO A 653 12.83 -8.38 23.35
N ASP A 654 14.03 -8.60 23.92
CA ASP A 654 15.29 -8.14 23.36
C ASP A 654 16.02 -9.18 22.51
N ARG A 655 15.55 -10.43 22.44
CA ARG A 655 16.19 -11.54 21.70
C ARG A 655 15.47 -11.94 20.40
N PRO A 656 16.10 -12.70 19.47
CA PRO A 656 15.42 -13.42 18.37
C PRO A 656 14.34 -14.41 18.85
N ILE A 657 13.50 -14.96 17.96
CA ILE A 657 12.41 -15.89 18.30
C ILE A 657 12.93 -17.12 19.06
N ALA A 658 14.04 -17.67 18.58
CA ALA A 658 14.98 -18.50 19.32
C ALA A 658 16.31 -18.56 18.54
N ALA A 659 17.40 -18.84 19.24
CA ALA A 659 18.67 -19.27 18.68
C ALA A 659 18.84 -20.78 18.93
N MET A 660 18.87 -21.60 17.88
CA MET A 660 18.95 -23.05 17.97
C MET A 660 20.15 -23.61 17.20
N LEU A 661 20.76 -24.68 17.72
CA LEU A 661 21.89 -25.38 17.09
C LEU A 661 21.52 -26.84 16.80
N PHE A 662 21.58 -27.24 15.52
CA PHE A 662 21.18 -28.55 15.01
C PHE A 662 22.42 -29.41 14.73
N CYS A 663 22.77 -30.28 15.67
CA CYS A 663 23.91 -31.19 15.58
C CYS A 663 23.51 -32.55 15.03
N GLY A 664 24.40 -33.24 14.31
CA GLY A 664 24.12 -34.57 13.76
C GLY A 664 24.98 -34.96 12.55
N PRO A 665 24.76 -36.15 11.95
CA PRO A 665 25.34 -36.53 10.66
C PRO A 665 24.87 -35.64 9.50
N THR A 666 25.41 -35.84 8.30
CA THR A 666 24.86 -35.22 7.08
C THR A 666 23.63 -36.01 6.58
N GLY A 667 22.70 -35.33 5.89
CA GLY A 667 21.56 -36.00 5.23
C GLY A 667 20.46 -36.56 6.15
N VAL A 668 20.44 -36.21 7.45
CA VAL A 668 19.42 -36.62 8.44
C VAL A 668 18.24 -35.65 8.59
N GLY A 669 18.14 -34.62 7.73
CA GLY A 669 16.97 -33.73 7.67
C GLY A 669 17.08 -32.36 8.35
N LYS A 670 18.22 -31.96 8.94
CA LYS A 670 18.43 -30.64 9.59
C LYS A 670 17.87 -29.44 8.79
N THR A 671 18.33 -29.32 7.53
CA THR A 671 17.92 -28.28 6.57
C THR A 671 16.45 -28.45 6.16
N GLU A 672 15.94 -29.68 6.10
CA GLU A 672 14.58 -29.98 5.64
C GLU A 672 13.51 -29.62 6.68
N LEU A 673 13.79 -29.84 7.97
CA LEU A 673 12.96 -29.35 9.07
C LEU A 673 12.86 -27.82 9.07
N THR A 674 13.94 -27.14 8.68
CA THR A 674 13.94 -25.68 8.53
C THR A 674 13.03 -25.21 7.39
N LYS A 675 13.04 -25.90 6.25
CA LYS A 675 12.11 -25.63 5.12
C LYS A 675 10.66 -25.95 5.47
N ALA A 676 10.41 -27.08 6.12
CA ALA A 676 9.07 -27.48 6.54
C ALA A 676 8.44 -26.43 7.46
N LEU A 677 9.23 -25.87 8.39
CA LEU A 677 8.80 -24.74 9.22
C LEU A 677 8.58 -23.45 8.42
N ALA A 678 9.47 -23.13 7.47
CA ALA A 678 9.32 -21.96 6.60
C ALA A 678 8.02 -22.04 5.77
N ALA A 679 7.71 -23.20 5.20
CA ALA A 679 6.47 -23.46 4.49
C ALA A 679 5.23 -23.34 5.40
N ASN A 680 5.20 -24.08 6.52
CA ASN A 680 4.00 -24.25 7.34
C ASN A 680 3.68 -23.01 8.21
N TYR A 681 4.70 -22.25 8.65
CA TYR A 681 4.53 -21.16 9.62
C TYR A 681 5.04 -19.79 9.14
N PHE A 682 5.93 -19.74 8.14
CA PHE A 682 6.31 -18.49 7.42
C PHE A 682 5.72 -18.44 6.00
N GLY A 683 4.77 -19.33 5.68
CA GLY A 683 3.96 -19.35 4.46
C GLY A 683 4.66 -19.78 3.16
N SER A 684 5.99 -19.94 3.15
CA SER A 684 6.75 -20.34 1.96
C SER A 684 8.17 -20.79 2.32
N GLU A 685 8.72 -21.75 1.57
CA GLU A 685 10.14 -22.09 1.65
C GLU A 685 11.04 -20.92 1.21
N GLU A 686 10.56 -20.05 0.33
CA GLU A 686 11.27 -18.82 -0.09
C GLU A 686 11.27 -17.72 0.99
N SER A 687 10.57 -17.92 2.11
CA SER A 687 10.66 -17.05 3.30
C SER A 687 11.91 -17.33 4.15
N MET A 688 12.65 -18.42 3.89
CA MET A 688 13.89 -18.76 4.59
C MET A 688 15.12 -18.09 3.97
N LEU A 689 15.90 -17.37 4.78
CA LEU A 689 17.23 -16.88 4.42
C LEU A 689 18.28 -17.95 4.75
N ARG A 690 18.77 -18.68 3.73
CA ARG A 690 19.86 -19.66 3.87
C ARG A 690 21.21 -19.05 3.51
N LEU A 691 22.20 -19.27 4.37
CA LEU A 691 23.58 -18.83 4.22
C LEU A 691 24.51 -20.03 4.47
N ASP A 692 25.30 -20.43 3.47
CA ASP A 692 26.29 -21.52 3.61
C ASP A 692 27.59 -20.96 4.19
N MET A 693 27.99 -21.42 5.37
CA MET A 693 29.18 -20.90 6.05
C MET A 693 30.50 -21.32 5.38
N SER A 694 30.46 -22.25 4.40
CA SER A 694 31.56 -22.51 3.47
C SER A 694 31.91 -21.29 2.60
N GLU A 695 30.96 -20.42 2.29
CA GLU A 695 31.22 -19.18 1.55
C GLU A 695 31.87 -18.09 2.43
N TYR A 696 31.81 -18.26 3.75
CA TYR A 696 32.25 -17.26 4.73
C TYR A 696 33.45 -17.72 5.59
N MET A 697 34.29 -18.59 5.04
CA MET A 697 35.56 -19.05 5.64
C MET A 697 36.61 -17.95 5.74
N GLU A 698 36.55 -16.92 4.89
CA GLU A 698 37.59 -15.89 4.77
C GLU A 698 37.15 -14.53 5.31
N ARG A 699 38.01 -13.86 6.07
CA ARG A 699 37.71 -12.60 6.77
C ARG A 699 37.08 -11.50 5.90
N HIS A 700 37.44 -11.41 4.63
CA HIS A 700 36.92 -10.38 3.73
C HIS A 700 35.52 -10.70 3.17
N THR A 701 35.09 -11.96 3.23
CA THR A 701 33.72 -12.37 2.86
C THR A 701 32.72 -12.10 3.98
N VAL A 702 33.17 -12.09 5.25
CA VAL A 702 32.37 -11.67 6.42
C VAL A 702 31.77 -10.27 6.21
N SER A 703 32.52 -9.35 5.61
CA SER A 703 32.04 -8.00 5.27
C SER A 703 30.82 -8.01 4.34
N LYS A 704 30.59 -9.06 3.53
CA LYS A 704 29.38 -9.17 2.70
C LYS A 704 28.10 -9.39 3.51
N LEU A 705 28.18 -9.90 4.74
CA LEU A 705 27.01 -10.12 5.60
C LEU A 705 26.46 -8.80 6.17
N ILE A 706 27.35 -7.88 6.56
CA ILE A 706 27.01 -6.61 7.26
C ILE A 706 27.12 -5.38 6.35
N GLY A 707 27.87 -5.47 5.26
CA GLY A 707 28.19 -4.38 4.33
C GLY A 707 29.69 -4.06 4.35
N SER A 708 30.24 -3.66 3.20
CA SER A 708 31.62 -3.16 3.12
C SER A 708 31.76 -1.90 4.00
N PRO A 709 32.87 -1.71 4.73
CA PRO A 709 33.08 -0.50 5.53
C PRO A 709 33.32 0.76 4.67
N PRO A 710 33.14 1.97 5.22
CA PRO A 710 33.32 3.23 4.50
C PRO A 710 34.65 3.31 3.74
N GLY A 711 34.57 3.64 2.43
CA GLY A 711 35.73 3.77 1.54
C GLY A 711 36.11 2.51 0.77
N TYR A 712 35.46 1.37 1.01
CA TYR A 712 35.63 0.14 0.22
C TYR A 712 34.59 0.02 -0.89
N VAL A 713 34.91 -0.76 -1.93
CA VAL A 713 33.95 -1.09 -3.01
C VAL A 713 32.76 -1.85 -2.40
N GLY A 714 31.55 -1.49 -2.82
CA GLY A 714 30.31 -2.02 -2.24
C GLY A 714 29.84 -1.32 -0.96
N PHE A 715 30.44 -0.21 -0.51
CA PHE A 715 29.94 0.54 0.66
C PHE A 715 28.50 1.09 0.46
N GLU A 716 28.09 1.38 -0.78
CA GLU A 716 26.72 1.77 -1.12
C GLU A 716 25.74 0.59 -1.10
N GLU A 717 26.24 -0.65 -1.12
CA GLU A 717 25.46 -1.89 -1.04
C GLU A 717 25.39 -2.36 0.42
N GLY A 718 24.16 -2.46 0.96
CA GLY A 718 23.95 -2.96 2.32
C GLY A 718 24.32 -4.44 2.47
N GLY A 719 24.57 -4.88 3.70
CA GLY A 719 24.91 -6.28 3.98
C GLY A 719 23.83 -7.27 3.54
N MET A 720 24.25 -8.44 3.06
CA MET A 720 23.35 -9.50 2.61
C MET A 720 22.41 -10.00 3.73
N LEU A 721 22.90 -10.05 4.98
CA LEU A 721 22.09 -10.44 6.14
C LEU A 721 21.23 -9.26 6.62
N THR A 722 21.81 -8.06 6.73
CA THR A 722 21.13 -6.86 7.24
C THR A 722 20.01 -6.39 6.31
N GLU A 723 20.24 -6.29 5.01
CA GLU A 723 19.24 -5.83 4.04
C GLU A 723 18.16 -6.89 3.75
N ALA A 724 18.47 -8.19 3.83
CA ALA A 724 17.46 -9.25 3.69
C ALA A 724 16.45 -9.22 4.85
N ILE A 725 16.93 -9.14 6.10
CA ILE A 725 16.09 -9.12 7.30
C ILE A 725 15.37 -7.77 7.45
N ARG A 726 15.99 -6.66 7.02
CA ARG A 726 15.32 -5.36 6.90
C ARG A 726 14.13 -5.39 5.94
N ARG A 727 14.13 -6.24 4.90
CA ARG A 727 13.02 -6.42 3.96
C ARG A 727 11.99 -7.46 4.40
N ARG A 728 12.38 -8.44 5.21
CA ARG A 728 11.53 -9.51 5.76
C ARG A 728 11.96 -9.82 7.20
N PRO A 729 11.57 -9.01 8.19
CA PRO A 729 12.01 -9.20 9.58
C PRO A 729 11.35 -10.40 10.28
N PHE A 730 10.24 -10.91 9.74
CA PHE A 730 9.65 -12.20 10.12
C PHE A 730 10.13 -13.30 9.14
N THR A 731 11.19 -14.00 9.51
CA THR A 731 11.89 -14.98 8.65
C THR A 731 12.59 -16.07 9.48
N VAL A 732 12.98 -17.17 8.84
CA VAL A 732 13.95 -18.12 9.39
C VAL A 732 15.31 -17.87 8.76
N VAL A 733 16.33 -17.63 9.59
CA VAL A 733 17.73 -17.52 9.17
C VAL A 733 18.41 -18.85 9.42
N LEU A 734 18.92 -19.48 8.35
CA LEU A 734 19.63 -20.74 8.39
C LEU A 734 21.11 -20.54 8.08
N PHE A 735 21.95 -20.66 9.11
CA PHE A 735 23.42 -20.70 8.98
C PHE A 735 23.84 -22.17 8.83
N ASP A 736 24.13 -22.60 7.61
CA ASP A 736 24.46 -24.01 7.29
C ASP A 736 25.96 -24.28 7.51
N GLU A 737 26.28 -25.40 8.16
CA GLU A 737 27.65 -25.87 8.47
C GLU A 737 28.51 -24.86 9.24
N ILE A 738 27.97 -24.35 10.36
CA ILE A 738 28.53 -23.23 11.15
C ILE A 738 29.96 -23.46 11.67
N GLU A 739 30.44 -24.70 11.74
CA GLU A 739 31.85 -25.01 12.00
C GLU A 739 32.82 -24.44 10.94
N LYS A 740 32.39 -24.19 9.71
CA LYS A 740 33.26 -23.64 8.65
C LYS A 740 33.43 -22.12 8.73
N ALA A 741 32.62 -21.42 9.51
CA ALA A 741 32.60 -19.97 9.55
C ALA A 741 33.93 -19.36 10.03
N HIS A 742 34.34 -18.24 9.44
CA HIS A 742 35.44 -17.43 9.96
C HIS A 742 35.12 -16.95 11.40
N PRO A 743 36.05 -17.01 12.38
CA PRO A 743 35.76 -16.69 13.78
C PRO A 743 35.14 -15.31 14.06
N ASP A 744 35.37 -14.31 13.21
CA ASP A 744 34.72 -12.99 13.33
C ASP A 744 33.17 -13.07 13.25
N ILE A 745 32.61 -14.12 12.63
CA ILE A 745 31.15 -14.36 12.55
C ILE A 745 30.56 -14.71 13.92
N PHE A 746 31.31 -15.41 14.79
CA PHE A 746 30.82 -15.72 16.12
C PHE A 746 30.64 -14.46 16.97
N ASN A 747 31.44 -13.40 16.75
CA ASN A 747 31.25 -12.10 17.39
C ASN A 747 29.95 -11.41 16.92
N ILE A 748 29.62 -11.55 15.62
CA ILE A 748 28.39 -11.04 15.01
C ILE A 748 27.17 -11.77 15.58
N LEU A 749 27.25 -13.10 15.69
CA LEU A 749 26.19 -13.94 16.27
C LEU A 749 26.01 -13.66 17.77
N LEU A 750 27.08 -13.41 18.53
CA LEU A 750 26.97 -12.99 19.94
C LEU A 750 26.18 -11.69 20.09
N GLN A 751 26.53 -10.63 19.36
CA GLN A 751 25.75 -9.37 19.40
C GLN A 751 24.27 -9.61 19.07
N LEU A 752 24.01 -10.41 18.03
CA LEU A 752 22.67 -10.72 17.55
C LEU A 752 21.84 -11.56 18.54
N PHE A 753 22.45 -12.47 19.30
CA PHE A 753 21.77 -13.26 20.34
C PHE A 753 21.58 -12.49 21.66
N GLU A 754 22.36 -11.42 21.89
CA GLU A 754 22.28 -10.58 23.10
C GLU A 754 21.34 -9.38 22.91
N ASP A 755 21.58 -8.54 21.91
CA ASP A 755 20.85 -7.28 21.69
C ASP A 755 19.62 -7.43 20.77
N GLY A 756 19.47 -8.58 20.11
CA GLY A 756 18.45 -8.83 19.08
C GLY A 756 18.55 -7.90 17.88
N HIS A 757 19.69 -7.24 17.69
CA HIS A 757 19.94 -6.26 16.63
C HIS A 757 21.34 -6.42 16.06
N LEU A 758 21.51 -6.00 14.80
CA LEU A 758 22.81 -5.86 14.17
C LEU A 758 22.94 -4.46 13.56
N THR A 759 24.14 -3.90 13.57
CA THR A 759 24.42 -2.60 12.95
C THR A 759 25.15 -2.83 11.63
N ASP A 760 24.52 -2.42 10.53
CA ASP A 760 25.04 -2.41 9.16
C ASP A 760 26.25 -1.47 9.03
N SER A 761 27.11 -1.65 8.02
CA SER A 761 28.32 -0.80 7.87
C SER A 761 28.03 0.68 7.63
N GLN A 762 26.80 1.01 7.22
CA GLN A 762 26.28 2.38 7.10
C GLN A 762 25.77 2.95 8.44
N GLY A 763 25.90 2.23 9.56
CA GLY A 763 25.44 2.65 10.90
C GLY A 763 23.95 2.39 11.18
N ARG A 764 23.22 1.80 10.21
CA ARG A 764 21.79 1.49 10.31
C ARG A 764 21.58 0.27 11.22
N ARG A 765 20.66 0.35 12.18
CA ARG A 765 20.27 -0.80 13.03
C ARG A 765 19.18 -1.63 12.35
N VAL A 766 19.35 -2.95 12.34
CA VAL A 766 18.37 -3.92 11.85
C VAL A 766 17.97 -4.84 13.00
N SER A 767 16.67 -5.11 13.16
CA SER A 767 16.15 -5.94 14.25
C SER A 767 15.93 -7.39 13.83
N PHE A 768 16.40 -8.31 14.66
CA PHE A 768 16.34 -9.76 14.51
C PHE A 768 15.33 -10.39 15.47
N LYS A 769 14.66 -9.57 16.29
CA LYS A 769 13.73 -9.99 17.36
C LYS A 769 12.60 -10.91 16.89
N ASN A 770 12.18 -10.74 15.63
CA ASN A 770 11.09 -11.48 14.99
C ASN A 770 11.60 -12.53 13.97
N ALA A 771 12.92 -12.75 13.91
CA ALA A 771 13.53 -13.84 13.14
C ALA A 771 13.77 -15.07 14.04
N LEU A 772 13.56 -16.27 13.50
CA LEU A 772 14.02 -17.52 14.10
C LEU A 772 15.39 -17.87 13.51
N ILE A 773 16.33 -18.32 14.35
CA ILE A 773 17.72 -18.48 13.93
C ILE A 773 18.20 -19.91 14.23
N ILE A 774 18.56 -20.61 13.16
CA ILE A 774 18.97 -22.00 13.18
C ILE A 774 20.38 -22.09 12.61
N MET A 775 21.29 -22.70 13.36
CA MET A 775 22.63 -23.07 12.91
C MET A 775 22.67 -24.58 12.73
N THR A 776 23.20 -25.10 11.61
CA THR A 776 23.48 -26.54 11.47
C THR A 776 24.96 -26.82 11.70
N SER A 777 25.28 -27.90 12.40
CA SER A 777 26.67 -28.33 12.56
C SER A 777 26.83 -29.84 12.45
N ASN A 778 27.94 -30.30 11.86
CA ASN A 778 28.28 -31.71 11.76
C ASN A 778 29.23 -32.19 12.87
N VAL A 779 29.62 -31.29 13.79
CA VAL A 779 30.24 -31.64 15.08
C VAL A 779 29.25 -32.51 15.89
N GLY A 780 29.76 -33.48 16.66
CA GLY A 780 28.94 -34.47 17.36
C GLY A 780 28.63 -35.73 16.54
N SER A 781 28.80 -35.71 15.21
CA SER A 781 28.47 -36.86 14.35
C SER A 781 29.26 -38.13 14.70
N SER A 782 30.51 -38.00 15.14
CA SER A 782 31.35 -39.09 15.64
C SER A 782 30.78 -39.72 16.91
N ALA A 783 30.37 -38.89 17.87
CA ALA A 783 29.77 -39.33 19.13
C ALA A 783 28.41 -40.02 18.90
N ILE A 784 27.57 -39.47 18.02
CA ILE A 784 26.23 -40.01 17.70
C ILE A 784 26.33 -41.41 17.07
N ALA A 785 27.27 -41.62 16.13
CA ALA A 785 27.50 -42.94 15.54
C ALA A 785 28.04 -43.98 16.55
N LYS A 786 28.84 -43.54 17.53
CA LYS A 786 29.40 -44.39 18.59
C LYS A 786 28.40 -44.67 19.72
N GLY A 787 27.49 -43.73 20.03
CA GLY A 787 26.50 -43.87 21.10
C GLY A 787 25.65 -45.14 20.96
N ARG A 788 25.26 -45.46 19.71
CA ARG A 788 24.52 -46.69 19.35
C ARG A 788 25.29 -48.01 19.60
N HIS A 789 26.57 -47.94 19.96
CA HIS A 789 27.43 -49.09 20.27
C HIS A 789 27.88 -49.11 21.75
N GLY A 790 27.36 -48.21 22.60
CA GLY A 790 27.85 -48.02 23.97
C GLY A 790 27.21 -48.88 25.07
N SER A 791 25.97 -49.35 24.89
CA SER A 791 25.13 -49.95 25.93
C SER A 791 25.28 -51.47 26.11
N ILE A 792 26.51 -51.98 26.23
CA ILE A 792 26.73 -53.35 26.74
C ILE A 792 26.66 -53.32 28.28
N GLY A 793 25.44 -53.39 28.84
CA GLY A 793 25.24 -53.60 30.28
C GLY A 793 23.87 -53.21 30.87
N PHE A 794 23.00 -54.20 31.07
CA PHE A 794 21.96 -54.29 32.12
C PHE A 794 21.17 -53.01 32.53
N ILE A 795 20.19 -52.62 31.71
CA ILE A 795 18.94 -51.94 32.13
C ILE A 795 17.76 -52.65 31.40
N LEU A 796 16.50 -52.36 31.76
CA LEU A 796 15.28 -52.93 31.17
C LEU A 796 14.66 -51.96 30.14
N ASP A 797 13.95 -52.53 29.16
CA ASP A 797 13.72 -51.92 27.84
C ASP A 797 12.88 -50.63 27.80
N ASP A 798 11.99 -50.37 28.77
CA ASP A 798 10.99 -49.29 28.70
C ASP A 798 11.52 -47.85 28.90
N ASP A 799 12.68 -47.66 29.53
CA ASP A 799 13.28 -46.34 29.83
C ASP A 799 14.46 -45.97 28.88
N GLU A 800 14.86 -46.86 27.97
CA GLU A 800 16.14 -46.75 27.25
C GLU A 800 16.26 -45.50 26.38
N GLU A 801 15.22 -45.12 25.63
CA GLU A 801 15.33 -44.05 24.63
C GLU A 801 15.65 -42.67 25.22
N ALA A 802 14.99 -42.31 26.32
CA ALA A 802 15.16 -41.02 26.98
C ALA A 802 16.52 -40.94 27.70
N ALA A 803 16.94 -42.03 28.34
CA ALA A 803 18.26 -42.15 28.94
C ALA A 803 19.37 -42.07 27.87
N SER A 804 19.20 -42.79 26.75
CA SER A 804 20.12 -42.81 25.61
C SER A 804 20.29 -41.43 24.97
N TYR A 805 19.21 -40.70 24.70
CA TYR A 805 19.29 -39.33 24.18
C TYR A 805 19.98 -38.37 25.15
N THR A 806 19.70 -38.49 26.46
CA THR A 806 20.35 -37.66 27.48
C THR A 806 21.87 -37.92 27.55
N GLY A 807 22.29 -39.19 27.45
CA GLY A 807 23.70 -39.58 27.36
C GLY A 807 24.39 -39.08 26.07
N MET A 808 23.75 -39.27 24.91
CA MET A 808 24.25 -38.72 23.64
C MET A 808 24.36 -37.20 23.67
N LYS A 809 23.43 -36.50 24.33
CA LYS A 809 23.44 -35.04 24.47
C LYS A 809 24.60 -34.55 25.33
N ALA A 810 24.99 -35.27 26.39
CA ALA A 810 26.20 -34.95 27.14
C ALA A 810 27.46 -35.04 26.24
N LEU A 811 27.63 -36.14 25.53
CA LEU A 811 28.80 -36.38 24.65
C LEU A 811 28.92 -35.35 23.51
N VAL A 812 27.80 -35.02 22.85
CA VAL A 812 27.79 -34.00 21.79
C VAL A 812 28.09 -32.61 22.36
N VAL A 813 27.58 -32.26 23.55
CA VAL A 813 27.89 -30.99 24.21
C VAL A 813 29.37 -30.90 24.62
N GLU A 814 30.04 -32.02 24.91
CA GLU A 814 31.50 -32.04 25.11
C GLU A 814 32.29 -31.86 23.80
N GLU A 815 31.93 -32.55 22.70
CA GLU A 815 32.53 -32.28 21.38
C GLU A 815 32.33 -30.80 20.97
N LEU A 816 31.14 -30.22 21.22
CA LEU A 816 30.85 -28.81 20.94
C LEU A 816 31.66 -27.82 21.78
N LYS A 817 31.87 -28.07 23.09
CA LYS A 817 32.69 -27.21 23.97
C LYS A 817 34.17 -27.19 23.58
N ASN A 818 34.65 -28.23 22.92
CA ASN A 818 36.02 -28.30 22.39
C ASN A 818 36.18 -27.51 21.08
N TYR A 819 35.08 -27.24 20.36
CA TYR A 819 35.10 -26.53 19.08
C TYR A 819 34.65 -25.06 19.19
N PHE A 820 33.48 -24.83 19.78
CA PHE A 820 32.88 -23.52 19.93
C PHE A 820 33.20 -22.92 21.31
N ARG A 821 33.35 -21.60 21.36
CA ARG A 821 33.56 -20.91 22.64
C ARG A 821 32.35 -21.09 23.56
N PRO A 822 32.54 -21.30 24.88
CA PRO A 822 31.43 -21.35 25.84
C PRO A 822 30.54 -20.11 25.80
N GLU A 823 31.11 -18.95 25.46
CA GLU A 823 30.42 -17.68 25.20
C GLU A 823 29.23 -17.86 24.24
N LEU A 824 29.45 -18.53 23.10
CA LEU A 824 28.42 -18.75 22.07
C LEU A 824 27.40 -19.80 22.52
N LEU A 825 27.87 -20.90 23.12
CA LEU A 825 27.02 -22.00 23.59
C LEU A 825 26.06 -21.56 24.70
N ASN A 826 26.46 -20.62 25.56
CA ASN A 826 25.64 -20.05 26.63
C ASN A 826 24.61 -19.01 26.13
N ARG A 827 24.63 -18.63 24.85
CA ARG A 827 23.65 -17.71 24.23
C ARG A 827 22.64 -18.41 23.31
N ILE A 828 22.82 -19.71 23.06
CA ILE A 828 21.90 -20.56 22.29
C ILE A 828 20.79 -21.06 23.24
N ASP A 829 19.53 -20.89 22.85
CA ASP A 829 18.37 -21.26 23.68
C ASP A 829 18.19 -22.77 23.78
N GLU A 830 18.45 -23.51 22.69
CA GLU A 830 18.32 -24.97 22.66
C GLU A 830 19.27 -25.64 21.65
N ILE A 831 20.09 -26.58 22.15
CA ILE A 831 20.89 -27.49 21.31
C ILE A 831 20.06 -28.75 21.05
N VAL A 832 19.84 -29.04 19.77
CA VAL A 832 19.00 -30.11 19.23
C VAL A 832 19.88 -31.12 18.50
N ILE A 833 19.68 -32.40 18.74
CA ILE A 833 20.51 -33.47 18.18
C ILE A 833 19.66 -34.34 17.28
N PHE A 834 20.12 -34.51 16.03
CA PHE A 834 19.46 -35.32 15.01
C PHE A 834 20.02 -36.73 15.05
N ARG A 835 19.12 -37.71 15.20
CA ARG A 835 19.44 -39.14 15.26
C ARG A 835 19.77 -39.65 13.84
N GLN A 836 20.55 -40.74 13.73
CA GLN A 836 20.74 -41.42 12.43
C GLN A 836 19.42 -42.04 11.97
N LEU A 837 19.11 -41.91 10.67
CA LEU A 837 17.87 -42.42 10.09
C LEU A 837 17.85 -43.94 10.03
N GLU A 838 16.73 -44.53 10.43
CA GLU A 838 16.51 -45.97 10.42
C GLU A 838 15.98 -46.49 9.08
N LYS A 839 16.08 -47.80 8.83
CA LYS A 839 15.59 -48.40 7.57
C LYS A 839 14.07 -48.24 7.37
N ALA A 840 13.28 -48.22 8.46
CA ALA A 840 11.84 -47.92 8.40
C ALA A 840 11.60 -46.45 7.99
N GLN A 841 12.24 -45.52 8.70
CA GLN A 841 12.19 -44.08 8.43
C GLN A 841 12.63 -43.74 6.98
N MET A 842 13.64 -44.45 6.46
CA MET A 842 14.07 -44.34 5.06
C MET A 842 13.01 -44.79 4.03
N MET A 843 12.18 -45.79 4.35
CA MET A 843 11.06 -46.20 3.49
C MET A 843 9.94 -45.15 3.51
N GLU A 844 9.67 -44.52 4.65
CA GLU A 844 8.71 -43.41 4.77
C GLU A 844 9.17 -42.18 3.97
N ILE A 845 10.44 -41.77 4.10
CA ILE A 845 11.05 -40.71 3.29
C ILE A 845 10.95 -41.05 1.79
N LEU A 846 11.22 -42.30 1.40
CA LEU A 846 11.05 -42.74 0.01
C LEU A 846 9.58 -42.62 -0.46
N ASN A 847 8.60 -43.01 0.35
CA ASN A 847 7.19 -42.87 0.01
C ASN A 847 6.79 -41.39 -0.20
N LEU A 848 7.28 -40.46 0.62
CA LEU A 848 7.08 -39.01 0.43
C LEU A 848 7.66 -38.53 -0.91
N MET A 849 8.89 -38.94 -1.24
CA MET A 849 9.53 -38.59 -2.52
C MET A 849 8.80 -39.17 -3.74
N LEU A 850 8.21 -40.36 -3.61
CA LEU A 850 7.37 -40.97 -4.64
C LEU A 850 6.00 -40.27 -4.76
N GLN A 851 5.48 -39.68 -3.68
CA GLN A 851 4.27 -38.86 -3.70
C GLN A 851 4.49 -37.52 -4.42
N ASP A 852 5.64 -36.86 -4.22
CA ASP A 852 6.08 -35.69 -5.00
C ASP A 852 6.31 -36.01 -6.49
N LEU A 853 6.71 -37.24 -6.81
CA LEU A 853 6.78 -37.72 -8.19
C LEU A 853 5.38 -37.93 -8.78
N LYS A 854 4.50 -38.56 -8.02
CA LYS A 854 3.12 -38.84 -8.42
C LYS A 854 2.33 -37.56 -8.68
N SER A 855 2.51 -36.50 -7.88
CA SER A 855 1.86 -35.20 -8.11
C SER A 855 2.31 -34.54 -9.43
N ARG A 856 3.61 -34.58 -9.73
CA ARG A 856 4.18 -34.12 -11.01
C ARG A 856 3.63 -34.90 -12.22
N LEU A 857 3.48 -36.22 -12.10
CA LEU A 857 2.97 -37.08 -13.18
C LEU A 857 1.46 -36.96 -13.39
N VAL A 858 0.69 -36.78 -12.31
CA VAL A 858 -0.76 -36.51 -12.39
C VAL A 858 -1.05 -35.19 -13.12
N ALA A 859 -0.18 -34.19 -13.01
CA ALA A 859 -0.27 -32.96 -13.81
C ALA A 859 -0.05 -33.18 -15.33
N LEU A 860 0.65 -34.26 -15.72
CA LEU A 860 0.77 -34.74 -17.10
C LEU A 860 -0.35 -35.73 -17.49
N GLY A 861 -1.27 -36.03 -16.56
CA GLY A 861 -2.39 -36.94 -16.75
C GLY A 861 -2.07 -38.42 -16.62
N VAL A 862 -0.94 -38.80 -15.99
CA VAL A 862 -0.52 -40.20 -15.83
C VAL A 862 -0.36 -40.56 -14.35
N GLY A 863 -0.91 -41.71 -13.95
CA GLY A 863 -0.75 -42.24 -12.59
C GLY A 863 0.62 -42.90 -12.39
N LEU A 864 1.14 -42.85 -11.16
CA LEU A 864 2.33 -43.59 -10.75
C LEU A 864 2.00 -44.61 -9.65
N GLU A 865 2.44 -45.84 -9.86
CA GLU A 865 2.54 -46.90 -8.84
C GLU A 865 3.95 -47.52 -8.89
N VAL A 866 4.57 -47.75 -7.73
CA VAL A 866 5.90 -48.37 -7.61
C VAL A 866 5.77 -49.60 -6.72
N SER A 867 6.23 -50.75 -7.20
CA SER A 867 6.14 -52.01 -6.45
C SER A 867 7.13 -52.07 -5.28
N GLU A 868 6.74 -52.75 -4.19
CA GLU A 868 7.54 -52.81 -2.96
C GLU A 868 8.97 -53.36 -3.14
N PRO A 869 9.23 -54.37 -4.02
CA PRO A 869 10.60 -54.80 -4.31
C PRO A 869 11.49 -53.71 -4.92
N VAL A 870 10.92 -52.80 -5.73
CA VAL A 870 11.65 -51.63 -6.25
C VAL A 870 11.98 -50.66 -5.12
N LYS A 871 11.05 -50.40 -4.20
CA LYS A 871 11.31 -49.55 -3.03
C LYS A 871 12.41 -50.14 -2.13
N GLU A 872 12.35 -51.44 -1.86
CA GLU A 872 13.40 -52.15 -1.13
C GLU A 872 14.76 -52.05 -1.82
N LEU A 873 14.83 -52.11 -3.15
CA LEU A 873 16.06 -51.96 -3.92
C LEU A 873 16.60 -50.53 -3.84
N ILE A 874 15.73 -49.51 -3.98
CA ILE A 874 16.08 -48.10 -3.79
C ILE A 874 16.63 -47.87 -2.38
N CYS A 875 15.98 -48.37 -1.33
CA CYS A 875 16.49 -48.22 0.05
C CYS A 875 17.73 -49.08 0.36
N LYS A 876 18.05 -50.11 -0.43
CA LYS A 876 19.32 -50.87 -0.32
C LYS A 876 20.49 -50.15 -1.00
N GLN A 877 20.24 -49.40 -2.07
CA GLN A 877 21.29 -48.67 -2.82
C GLN A 877 21.44 -47.21 -2.37
N GLY A 878 20.36 -46.57 -1.91
CA GLY A 878 20.31 -45.16 -1.52
C GLY A 878 20.53 -44.87 -0.04
N TYR A 879 20.79 -45.90 0.78
CA TYR A 879 21.10 -45.76 2.21
C TYR A 879 22.61 -45.86 2.47
N ASP A 880 23.18 -44.77 2.99
CA ASP A 880 24.57 -44.72 3.48
C ASP A 880 24.58 -44.13 4.90
N PRO A 881 25.08 -44.85 5.93
CA PRO A 881 25.13 -44.35 7.31
C PRO A 881 25.91 -43.04 7.53
N ALA A 882 26.81 -42.64 6.62
CA ALA A 882 27.56 -41.40 6.67
C ALA A 882 26.86 -40.21 5.97
N TYR A 883 26.10 -40.51 4.90
CA TYR A 883 25.41 -39.49 4.08
C TYR A 883 23.88 -39.45 4.26
N GLY A 884 23.31 -40.31 5.10
CA GLY A 884 21.88 -40.35 5.42
C GLY A 884 21.01 -40.59 4.18
N ALA A 885 19.91 -39.84 4.07
CA ALA A 885 19.02 -39.89 2.91
C ALA A 885 19.54 -39.14 1.67
N ARG A 886 20.75 -38.55 1.70
CA ARG A 886 21.28 -37.73 0.60
C ARG A 886 21.47 -38.51 -0.72
N PRO A 887 21.90 -39.79 -0.74
CA PRO A 887 21.97 -40.58 -1.97
C PRO A 887 20.58 -40.98 -2.51
N LEU A 888 19.59 -41.11 -1.63
CA LEU A 888 18.25 -41.63 -1.95
C LEU A 888 17.60 -40.93 -3.15
N ARG A 889 17.72 -39.59 -3.22
CA ARG A 889 17.19 -38.81 -4.35
C ARG A 889 17.79 -39.23 -5.68
N ARG A 890 19.11 -39.45 -5.73
CA ARG A 890 19.81 -39.87 -6.93
C ARG A 890 19.36 -41.28 -7.35
N THR A 891 19.24 -42.20 -6.41
CA THR A 891 18.73 -43.55 -6.71
C THR A 891 17.28 -43.54 -7.18
N VAL A 892 16.43 -42.62 -6.69
CA VAL A 892 15.07 -42.43 -7.22
C VAL A 892 15.10 -41.89 -8.65
N THR A 893 16.01 -40.97 -9.00
CA THR A 893 16.18 -40.52 -10.38
C THR A 893 16.62 -41.70 -11.28
N GLU A 894 17.72 -42.38 -10.93
CA GLU A 894 18.32 -43.45 -11.75
C GLU A 894 17.44 -44.71 -11.89
N ILE A 895 16.60 -45.03 -10.89
CA ILE A 895 15.76 -46.25 -10.87
C ILE A 895 14.31 -45.97 -11.32
N VAL A 896 13.82 -44.73 -11.19
CA VAL A 896 12.40 -44.38 -11.40
C VAL A 896 12.22 -43.23 -12.39
N GLU A 897 12.85 -42.05 -12.19
CA GLU A 897 12.64 -40.90 -13.09
C GLU A 897 13.20 -41.14 -14.50
N ASP A 898 14.37 -41.77 -14.62
CA ASP A 898 15.02 -42.01 -15.92
C ASP A 898 14.26 -43.07 -16.76
N PRO A 899 13.92 -44.28 -16.26
CA PRO A 899 13.10 -45.24 -17.01
C PRO A 899 11.68 -44.73 -17.35
N LEU A 900 11.08 -43.90 -16.49
CA LEU A 900 9.83 -43.21 -16.82
C LEU A 900 10.04 -42.25 -18.00
N SER A 901 11.10 -41.43 -17.95
CA SER A 901 11.39 -40.43 -18.98
C SER A 901 11.65 -41.05 -20.35
N GLU A 902 12.41 -42.15 -20.40
CA GLU A 902 12.61 -42.92 -21.65
C GLU A 902 11.29 -43.48 -22.19
N ALA A 903 10.45 -44.07 -21.33
CA ALA A 903 9.15 -44.62 -21.75
C ALA A 903 8.14 -43.53 -22.17
N PHE A 904 8.20 -42.32 -21.59
CA PHE A 904 7.44 -41.16 -22.08
C PHE A 904 7.93 -40.71 -23.46
N LEU A 905 9.25 -40.62 -23.68
CA LEU A 905 9.84 -40.24 -24.97
C LEU A 905 9.58 -41.29 -26.07
N ALA A 906 9.49 -42.56 -25.70
CA ALA A 906 9.09 -43.66 -26.59
C ALA A 906 7.59 -43.64 -26.96
N GLY A 907 6.78 -42.78 -26.33
CA GLY A 907 5.34 -42.69 -26.57
C GLY A 907 4.50 -43.81 -25.92
N SER A 908 5.03 -44.48 -24.89
CA SER A 908 4.42 -45.66 -24.26
C SER A 908 3.19 -45.37 -23.40
N PHE A 909 2.93 -44.10 -23.06
CA PHE A 909 1.84 -43.67 -22.19
C PHE A 909 0.91 -42.65 -22.85
N LYS A 910 -0.37 -42.73 -22.53
CA LYS A 910 -1.41 -41.76 -22.87
C LYS A 910 -1.98 -41.11 -21.61
N PRO A 911 -2.54 -39.90 -21.69
CA PRO A 911 -3.28 -39.30 -20.57
C PRO A 911 -4.45 -40.21 -20.16
N GLY A 912 -4.45 -40.65 -18.90
CA GLY A 912 -5.36 -41.63 -18.32
C GLY A 912 -4.70 -42.97 -17.93
N ASP A 913 -3.50 -43.27 -18.43
CA ASP A 913 -2.77 -44.50 -18.10
C ASP A 913 -2.13 -44.43 -16.69
N THR A 914 -1.81 -45.59 -16.11
CA THR A 914 -0.96 -45.71 -14.91
C THR A 914 0.33 -46.42 -15.27
N ALA A 915 1.45 -45.72 -15.02
CA ALA A 915 2.80 -46.27 -15.10
C ALA A 915 3.10 -47.08 -13.83
N PHE A 916 3.41 -48.36 -14.00
CA PHE A 916 3.72 -49.29 -12.92
C PHE A 916 5.20 -49.70 -13.00
N VAL A 917 5.98 -49.39 -11.96
CA VAL A 917 7.42 -49.66 -11.90
C VAL A 917 7.69 -50.97 -11.16
N VAL A 918 8.33 -51.90 -11.84
CA VAL A 918 8.52 -53.30 -11.42
C VAL A 918 9.96 -53.73 -11.64
N LEU A 919 10.44 -54.74 -10.90
CA LEU A 919 11.68 -55.42 -11.25
C LEU A 919 11.42 -56.50 -12.30
N ASP A 920 12.32 -56.59 -13.28
CA ASP A 920 12.37 -57.65 -14.28
C ASP A 920 12.90 -58.96 -13.71
N ASP A 921 12.78 -60.06 -14.47
CA ASP A 921 13.34 -61.38 -14.14
C ASP A 921 14.89 -61.36 -13.99
N THR A 922 15.54 -60.27 -14.43
CA THR A 922 16.97 -59.98 -14.29
C THR A 922 17.32 -59.11 -13.07
N GLY A 923 16.31 -58.57 -12.36
CA GLY A 923 16.48 -57.65 -11.23
C GLY A 923 16.63 -56.17 -11.59
N ASN A 924 16.53 -55.80 -12.86
CA ASN A 924 16.53 -54.41 -13.33
C ASN A 924 15.15 -53.75 -13.19
N PRO A 925 15.04 -52.43 -13.02
CA PRO A 925 13.76 -51.73 -13.06
C PRO A 925 13.24 -51.60 -14.50
N SER A 926 11.97 -51.97 -14.73
CA SER A 926 11.22 -51.59 -15.93
C SER A 926 9.91 -50.91 -15.58
N VAL A 927 9.43 -50.06 -16.50
CA VAL A 927 8.11 -49.43 -16.40
C VAL A 927 7.17 -50.12 -17.37
N ARG A 928 5.99 -50.52 -16.88
CA ARG A 928 4.95 -51.18 -17.67
C ARG A 928 3.65 -50.39 -17.53
N THR A 929 2.87 -50.30 -18.60
CA THR A 929 1.47 -49.87 -18.50
C THR A 929 0.69 -50.96 -17.76
N LYS A 930 -0.06 -50.58 -16.71
CA LYS A 930 -0.89 -51.53 -15.95
C LYS A 930 -2.17 -51.84 -16.74
N PRO A 931 -2.40 -53.06 -17.25
CA PRO A 931 -3.62 -53.38 -17.97
C PRO A 931 -4.78 -53.58 -16.98
N ASP A 932 -5.90 -52.93 -17.30
CA ASP A 932 -7.22 -52.98 -16.65
C ASP A 932 -7.39 -52.42 -15.21
N SER A 933 -8.58 -51.84 -15.01
CA SER A 933 -9.26 -51.56 -13.73
C SER A 933 -8.83 -50.43 -12.79
N SER A 934 -8.24 -49.32 -13.29
CA SER A 934 -8.34 -48.02 -12.59
C SER A 934 -8.25 -46.79 -13.51
N THR A 935 -9.31 -46.52 -14.29
CA THR A 935 -9.42 -45.24 -15.03
C THR A 935 -9.65 -44.08 -14.05
N ILE A 936 -8.58 -43.37 -13.69
CA ILE A 936 -8.65 -42.21 -12.78
C ILE A 936 -9.46 -41.10 -13.45
N ARG A 937 -10.67 -40.83 -12.95
CA ARG A 937 -11.49 -39.71 -13.41
C ARG A 937 -10.89 -38.41 -12.88
N VAL A 938 -10.50 -37.52 -13.79
CA VAL A 938 -9.95 -36.20 -13.46
C VAL A 938 -11.09 -35.25 -13.04
N THR A 939 -11.64 -35.48 -11.85
CA THR A 939 -12.68 -34.63 -11.23
C THR A 939 -12.27 -34.07 -9.87
N ASP A 940 -11.39 -34.75 -9.13
CA ASP A 940 -11.12 -34.42 -7.73
C ASP A 940 -10.05 -33.34 -7.60
N LYS A 941 -10.49 -32.08 -7.77
CA LYS A 941 -9.75 -30.87 -7.37
C LYS A 941 -10.12 -30.38 -5.96
N THR A 942 -10.89 -31.17 -5.22
CA THR A 942 -11.53 -30.78 -3.94
C THR A 942 -11.18 -31.67 -2.76
N SER A 943 -10.22 -32.61 -2.93
CA SER A 943 -9.71 -33.49 -1.87
C SER A 943 -8.21 -33.28 -1.64
N ILE A 944 -7.81 -32.03 -1.48
CA ILE A 944 -6.51 -31.62 -0.93
C ILE A 944 -6.81 -30.56 0.13
N ALA A 945 -6.84 -31.01 1.38
CA ALA A 945 -6.95 -30.24 2.62
C ALA A 945 -6.30 -31.08 3.73
#